data_AF-A0A0M8XS96-F1
#
_entry.id   AF-A0A0M8XS96-F1
#
_cell.length_a   1.000
_cell.length_b   1.000
_cell.length_c   1.000
_cell.angle_alpha   90.00
_cell.angle_beta   90.00
_cell.angle_gamma   90.00
#
_symmetry.space_group_name_H-M   'P 1'
#
loop_
_entity.id
_entity.type
_entity.pdbx_description
1 polymer ?
#
loop_
_entity_poly.entity_id
_entity_poly.type
_entity_poly.pdbx_seq_one_letter_code
_entity_poly.pdbx_strand_id
1 'polypeptide(L)'
;MSTAEAHYTSVESGPTGDPGFQFVHVSPGLRPALLRRIERILAYEPPPALPVRPDPSDLADFPVAFSHTRLTHDTTVLSHTVYVGRDHTGRYGNYYAHALVLHGTPTSTALPIDTWGSPLWRTGPDDTGTDSGPDTGTDSDIDTGTDPGTGVGADLTPLTDAEPTARAVGRPRATPPGDLPHGPDPLSPDRLTAFARRHRGRAAAVLTDVLQALDEDGDADHQVVLVGSSAEVAHWIALACHSLPADLAERLTFTTYTRRPDLSPHHVIGVTGDCAPLADTATGDRYRVHPPTGADSVTTPLTWAVAAAALWEAGHGALVRATASAEPRDPGAPLARRVRELGGALACAALAEGIALPAVVAPDAVSWCRDRVDARPRSWWAVLLAALTAEGPLRPEPARDLADALERRFDSALTAPLVTAALGALPALLVDEPDHADLREVLRWARTRLGSAGDDRVLRPARRALQEALARDGTPVHVLLDLFRLSEALVQPHLQEEHAARLLVPPLLDGGPGRAEVGALLGEPGQARSRAVVLRALDTLARDEPGPVLDLVARDAPAWLLDPPPLPLRALRAVQRLVAARRDARSTDTDLAEFALVTDTLASGGDPDGASVRLALRMVWAGSGPDTGRAARMLLARPHPDVAGAASALVVAARRPHHRVTALADLLMDHYLDLFPSRHRPVVELVALTGRLRDVGRGAGTDRVVRRHMELLLSRAGRGPLGEDAARAVVERVVDPDGFAADDRVFALEFAEFAARATPELAAAYTRRARAELPPVLRGDHRMCAAHAWLWWSRGGSPAWEAERGTLLDQVLAPALRGLRPALRRDAYALIGAVAPDTAEQVRSWMDAGTSGRTRTRGIGTVLRRVGPGRVRAPAERPARPDRSAPRPLSGPGR
;
A
#
# COMPACT_ATOMS: atom_id res chain seq x y z
N MET A 1 12.74 63.76 3.40
CA MET A 1 12.89 63.44 1.96
C MET A 1 12.92 64.73 1.16
N SER A 2 13.64 64.77 0.04
CA SER A 2 13.40 65.77 -1.00
C SER A 2 12.74 65.09 -2.20
N THR A 3 11.79 65.78 -2.81
CA THR A 3 11.02 65.32 -3.97
C THR A 3 11.34 66.22 -5.15
N ALA A 4 11.70 65.64 -6.28
CA ALA A 4 11.95 66.34 -7.53
C ALA A 4 11.07 65.73 -8.64
N GLU A 5 10.50 66.57 -9.50
CA GLU A 5 9.65 66.12 -10.62
C GLU A 5 10.32 66.35 -11.98
N ALA A 6 10.03 65.47 -12.94
CA ALA A 6 10.44 65.59 -14.33
C ALA A 6 9.30 65.17 -15.28
N HIS A 7 9.13 65.89 -16.38
CA HIS A 7 8.04 65.69 -17.35
C HIS A 7 8.65 65.48 -18.72
N TYR A 8 8.20 64.45 -19.43
CA TYR A 8 8.77 64.04 -20.71
C TYR A 8 7.66 63.79 -21.74
N THR A 9 7.76 64.45 -22.89
CA THR A 9 6.79 64.35 -24.00
C THR A 9 7.43 64.90 -25.29
N SER A 10 6.83 64.63 -26.45
CA SER A 10 7.23 65.26 -27.71
C SER A 10 6.71 66.70 -27.80
N VAL A 11 7.60 67.65 -28.13
CA VAL A 11 7.28 69.09 -28.31
C VAL A 11 7.96 69.68 -29.55
N GLU A 12 7.38 70.75 -30.10
CA GLU A 12 7.93 71.48 -31.25
C GLU A 12 9.15 72.31 -30.86
N SER A 13 9.13 72.91 -29.67
CA SER A 13 10.23 73.70 -29.13
C SER A 13 10.34 73.43 -27.63
N GLY A 14 11.42 72.79 -27.21
CA GLY A 14 11.67 72.46 -25.81
C GLY A 14 13.05 72.93 -25.32
N PRO A 15 13.40 72.62 -24.06
CA PRO A 15 14.64 73.11 -23.42
C PRO A 15 15.94 72.74 -24.15
N THR A 16 15.94 71.71 -25.01
CA THR A 16 17.12 71.33 -25.79
C THR A 16 17.30 72.16 -27.08
N GLY A 17 16.28 72.91 -27.49
CA GLY A 17 16.26 73.67 -28.75
C GLY A 17 15.91 72.85 -30.00
N ASP A 18 15.83 71.52 -29.88
CA ASP A 18 15.48 70.60 -30.97
C ASP A 18 14.03 70.09 -30.82
N PRO A 19 13.28 69.85 -31.92
CA PRO A 19 11.96 69.23 -31.87
C PRO A 19 12.03 67.74 -31.53
N GLY A 20 11.00 67.22 -30.86
CA GLY A 20 10.87 65.80 -30.53
C GLY A 20 10.77 65.51 -29.02
N PHE A 21 10.95 64.24 -28.67
CA PHE A 21 10.86 63.77 -27.28
C PHE A 21 12.02 64.31 -26.43
N GLN A 22 11.66 65.01 -25.36
CA GLN A 22 12.62 65.57 -24.41
C GLN A 22 11.97 65.84 -23.06
N PHE A 23 12.78 66.12 -22.04
CA PHE A 23 12.27 66.63 -20.78
C PHE A 23 11.81 68.08 -20.94
N VAL A 24 10.52 68.33 -20.82
CA VAL A 24 9.90 69.67 -20.94
C VAL A 24 9.91 70.44 -19.63
N HIS A 25 9.97 69.72 -18.51
CA HIS A 25 10.10 70.28 -17.17
C HIS A 25 10.99 69.37 -16.33
N VAL A 26 11.94 69.95 -15.59
CA VAL A 26 12.85 69.24 -14.69
C VAL A 26 13.08 70.10 -13.45
N SER A 27 12.80 69.54 -12.28
CA SER A 27 13.10 70.21 -11.01
C SER A 27 14.60 70.47 -10.84
N PRO A 28 15.00 71.61 -10.24
CA PRO A 28 16.40 71.90 -9.96
C PRO A 28 17.07 70.78 -9.13
N GLY A 29 18.29 70.39 -9.51
CA GLY A 29 19.10 69.41 -8.77
C GLY A 29 19.15 67.99 -9.38
N LEU A 30 18.36 67.70 -10.41
CA LEU A 30 18.44 66.42 -11.13
C LEU A 30 19.64 66.39 -12.09
N ARG A 31 20.61 65.50 -11.84
CA ARG A 31 21.83 65.37 -12.65
C ARG A 31 21.55 64.77 -14.04
N PRO A 32 22.25 65.19 -15.11
CA PRO A 32 22.05 64.64 -16.46
C PRO A 32 22.18 63.11 -16.57
N ALA A 33 23.09 62.51 -15.80
CA ALA A 33 23.25 61.05 -15.77
C ALA A 33 22.04 60.32 -15.16
N LEU A 34 21.37 60.94 -14.18
CA LEU A 34 20.14 60.43 -13.58
C LEU A 34 18.96 60.58 -14.56
N LEU A 35 18.87 61.72 -15.25
CA LEU A 35 17.85 61.95 -16.29
C LEU A 35 17.93 60.91 -17.42
N ARG A 36 19.13 60.52 -17.87
CA ARG A 36 19.30 59.42 -18.85
C ARG A 36 18.82 58.06 -18.34
N ARG A 37 18.91 57.79 -17.03
CA ARG A 37 18.36 56.57 -16.43
C ARG A 37 16.84 56.65 -16.34
N ILE A 38 16.30 57.80 -15.95
CA ILE A 38 14.86 58.07 -15.88
C ILE A 38 14.24 57.94 -17.26
N GLU A 39 14.82 58.53 -18.30
CA GLU A 39 14.31 58.45 -19.68
C GLU A 39 14.03 57.02 -20.14
N ARG A 40 14.91 56.06 -19.80
CA ARG A 40 14.69 54.64 -20.11
C ARG A 40 13.52 54.00 -19.35
N ILE A 41 13.20 54.50 -18.16
CA ILE A 41 12.04 54.07 -17.35
C ILE A 41 10.74 54.67 -17.91
N LEU A 42 10.80 55.88 -18.50
CA LEU A 42 9.63 56.59 -19.01
C LEU A 42 9.16 56.11 -20.40
N ALA A 43 9.99 55.33 -21.09
CA ALA A 43 9.70 54.84 -22.43
C ALA A 43 8.37 54.08 -22.48
N TYR A 44 7.51 54.45 -23.43
CA TYR A 44 6.20 53.86 -23.61
C TYR A 44 5.99 53.42 -25.05
N GLU A 45 5.52 52.18 -25.22
CA GLU A 45 5.09 51.64 -26.50
C GLU A 45 3.66 51.14 -26.36
N PRO A 46 2.72 51.53 -27.24
CA PRO A 46 1.34 51.09 -27.15
C PRO A 46 1.21 49.57 -27.47
N PRO A 47 0.20 48.89 -26.89
CA PRO A 47 -0.08 47.48 -27.18
C PRO A 47 -0.33 47.26 -28.68
N PRO A 48 0.19 46.17 -29.28
CA PRO A 48 -0.09 45.78 -30.66
C PRO A 48 -1.59 45.67 -31.01
N ALA A 49 -2.43 45.28 -30.06
CA ALA A 49 -3.85 45.07 -30.26
C ALA A 49 -4.67 46.37 -30.34
N LEU A 50 -4.12 47.51 -29.89
CA LEU A 50 -4.82 48.80 -29.93
C LEU A 50 -4.61 49.53 -31.27
N PRO A 51 -5.55 50.40 -31.69
CA PRO A 51 -5.44 51.13 -32.95
C PRO A 51 -4.16 51.95 -33.06
N VAL A 52 -3.50 51.90 -34.23
CA VAL A 52 -2.32 52.74 -34.53
C VAL A 52 -2.69 54.22 -34.71
N ARG A 53 -3.96 54.48 -35.06
CA ARG A 53 -4.53 55.82 -35.27
C ARG A 53 -5.79 56.00 -34.41
N PRO A 54 -5.65 56.08 -33.08
CA PRO A 54 -6.79 56.19 -32.20
C PRO A 54 -7.54 57.51 -32.38
N ASP A 55 -8.84 57.46 -32.15
CA ASP A 55 -9.66 58.63 -31.90
C ASP A 55 -9.65 59.01 -30.39
N PRO A 56 -10.25 60.14 -29.97
CA PRO A 56 -10.26 60.54 -28.57
C PRO A 56 -10.94 59.54 -27.62
N SER A 57 -11.88 58.73 -28.10
CA SER A 57 -12.55 57.72 -27.28
C SER A 57 -11.68 56.47 -27.08
N ASP A 58 -10.88 56.09 -28.09
CA ASP A 58 -9.93 54.98 -28.00
C ASP A 58 -8.81 55.25 -26.97
N LEU A 59 -8.47 56.52 -26.69
CA LEU A 59 -7.37 56.88 -25.77
C LEU A 59 -7.58 56.35 -24.34
N ALA A 60 -8.83 56.15 -23.92
CA ALA A 60 -9.15 55.63 -22.59
C ALA A 60 -8.76 54.14 -22.42
N ASP A 61 -8.62 53.40 -23.52
CA ASP A 61 -8.28 51.98 -23.52
C ASP A 61 -6.76 51.74 -23.51
N PHE A 62 -5.95 52.79 -23.72
CA PHE A 62 -4.49 52.68 -23.64
C PHE A 62 -4.05 52.51 -22.18
N PRO A 63 -3.19 51.52 -21.89
CA PRO A 63 -2.78 51.23 -20.52
C PRO A 63 -1.96 52.37 -19.92
N VAL A 64 -2.16 52.63 -18.63
CA VAL A 64 -1.30 53.51 -17.85
C VAL A 64 -0.06 52.72 -17.45
N ALA A 65 1.13 53.17 -17.85
CA ALA A 65 2.40 52.64 -17.36
C ALA A 65 2.81 53.38 -16.08
N PHE A 66 2.40 52.83 -14.95
CA PHE A 66 2.82 53.28 -13.63
C PHE A 66 3.93 52.40 -13.10
N SER A 67 5.06 52.98 -12.70
CA SER A 67 6.21 52.20 -12.25
C SER A 67 6.82 52.72 -10.95
N HIS A 68 7.39 51.78 -10.20
CA HIS A 68 8.21 52.03 -9.03
C HIS A 68 9.58 51.37 -9.25
N THR A 69 10.60 52.20 -9.45
CA THR A 69 11.98 51.75 -9.71
C THR A 69 12.92 52.25 -8.63
N ARG A 70 13.71 51.35 -8.06
CA ARG A 70 14.82 51.71 -7.17
C ARG A 70 16.11 51.79 -7.98
N LEU A 71 16.75 52.96 -8.01
CA LEU A 71 17.99 53.17 -8.76
C LEU A 71 19.24 52.95 -7.91
N THR A 72 19.14 53.25 -6.62
CA THR A 72 20.13 53.07 -5.55
C THR A 72 19.36 52.89 -4.24
N HIS A 73 20.07 52.60 -3.13
CA HIS A 73 19.43 52.48 -1.80
C HIS A 73 18.71 53.77 -1.36
N ASP A 74 19.13 54.94 -1.85
CA ASP A 74 18.66 56.28 -1.44
C ASP A 74 17.88 57.04 -2.52
N THR A 75 17.71 56.47 -3.71
CA THR A 75 17.04 57.12 -4.85
C THR A 75 16.01 56.19 -5.48
N THR A 76 14.76 56.61 -5.40
CA THR A 76 13.60 55.90 -5.94
C THR A 76 12.90 56.78 -6.97
N VAL A 77 12.43 56.19 -8.05
CA VAL A 77 11.65 56.87 -9.10
C VAL A 77 10.27 56.25 -9.17
N LEU A 78 9.25 57.08 -9.01
CA LEU A 78 7.88 56.75 -9.40
C LEU A 78 7.61 57.40 -10.75
N SER A 79 7.07 56.66 -11.71
CA SER A 79 6.66 57.25 -12.98
C SER A 79 5.23 56.90 -13.34
N HIS A 80 4.61 57.80 -14.09
CA HIS A 80 3.28 57.65 -14.64
C HIS A 80 3.30 58.11 -16.09
N THR A 81 3.20 57.15 -17.02
CA THR A 81 3.21 57.42 -18.45
C THR A 81 1.88 57.02 -19.09
N VAL A 82 1.32 57.93 -19.89
CA VAL A 82 0.06 57.74 -20.62
C VAL A 82 0.24 58.06 -22.10
N TYR A 83 -0.45 57.31 -22.95
CA TYR A 83 -0.50 57.60 -24.38
C TYR A 83 -1.41 58.81 -24.64
N VAL A 84 -0.93 59.80 -25.40
CA VAL A 84 -1.67 61.04 -25.69
C VAL A 84 -2.00 61.22 -27.17
N GLY A 85 -1.74 60.20 -28.00
CA GLY A 85 -2.09 60.22 -29.41
C GLY A 85 -1.02 60.87 -30.28
N ARG A 86 -1.32 62.08 -30.77
CA ARG A 86 -0.50 62.78 -31.76
C ARG A 86 0.58 63.63 -31.11
N ASP A 87 1.73 63.72 -31.76
CA ASP A 87 2.75 64.72 -31.43
C ASP A 87 2.45 66.08 -32.11
N HIS A 88 3.31 67.06 -31.88
CA HIS A 88 3.23 68.39 -32.49
C HIS A 88 3.27 68.37 -34.04
N THR A 89 3.77 67.29 -34.66
CA THR A 89 3.78 67.11 -36.12
C THR A 89 2.53 66.42 -36.66
N GLY A 90 1.58 66.06 -35.78
CA GLY A 90 0.38 65.29 -36.11
C GLY A 90 0.62 63.78 -36.26
N ARG A 91 1.83 63.28 -35.97
CA ARG A 91 2.16 61.85 -36.03
C ARG A 91 1.67 61.14 -34.78
N TYR A 92 1.03 59.99 -34.96
CA TYR A 92 0.63 59.12 -33.85
C TYR A 92 1.84 58.43 -33.22
N GLY A 93 1.85 58.35 -31.89
CA GLY A 93 2.97 57.79 -31.13
C GLY A 93 3.39 58.60 -29.91
N ASN A 94 2.74 59.74 -29.65
CA ASN A 94 3.08 60.60 -28.53
C ASN A 94 2.56 60.05 -27.20
N TYR A 95 3.37 60.21 -26.16
CA TYR A 95 3.02 59.87 -24.79
C TYR A 95 3.53 60.95 -23.85
N TYR A 96 2.85 61.10 -22.72
CA TYR A 96 3.23 62.01 -21.67
C TYR A 96 3.63 61.22 -20.44
N ALA A 97 4.85 61.47 -19.95
CA ALA A 97 5.40 60.82 -18.77
C ALA A 97 5.69 61.84 -17.67
N HIS A 98 5.18 61.57 -16.47
CA HIS A 98 5.45 62.33 -15.27
C HIS A 98 6.25 61.45 -14.29
N ALA A 99 7.42 61.92 -13.86
CA ALA A 99 8.32 61.20 -12.95
C ALA A 99 8.52 61.97 -11.65
N LEU A 100 8.38 61.29 -10.52
CA LEU A 100 8.76 61.76 -9.19
C LEU A 100 10.02 61.03 -8.72
N VAL A 101 11.07 61.78 -8.44
CA VAL A 101 12.33 61.31 -7.88
C VAL A 101 12.32 61.58 -6.39
N LEU A 102 12.41 60.52 -5.60
CA LEU A 102 12.39 60.53 -4.15
C LEU A 102 13.81 60.26 -3.63
N HIS A 103 14.34 61.18 -2.83
CA HIS A 103 15.66 61.05 -2.19
C HIS A 103 15.55 60.82 -0.68
N GLY A 104 16.37 59.89 -0.18
CA GLY A 104 16.46 59.50 1.23
C GLY A 104 15.49 58.38 1.62
N THR A 105 15.46 58.02 2.90
CA THR A 105 14.53 57.01 3.43
C THR A 105 13.08 57.54 3.41
N PRO A 106 12.11 56.72 2.97
CA PRO A 106 10.71 57.12 2.99
C PRO A 106 10.25 57.41 4.42
N THR A 107 9.72 58.62 4.63
CA THR A 107 9.07 59.04 5.88
C THR A 107 7.54 58.99 5.79
N SER A 108 7.01 58.69 4.60
CA SER A 108 5.58 58.63 4.29
C SER A 108 4.96 57.31 4.78
N THR A 109 3.73 57.36 5.25
CA THR A 109 2.91 56.18 5.59
C THR A 109 2.27 55.51 4.36
N ALA A 110 2.33 56.15 3.19
CA ALA A 110 1.77 55.67 1.93
C ALA A 110 2.78 54.80 1.16
N LEU A 111 2.32 53.66 0.62
CA LEU A 111 3.13 52.79 -0.24
C LEU A 111 3.22 53.39 -1.66
N PRO A 112 4.31 53.11 -2.41
CA PRO A 112 4.45 53.54 -3.81
C PRO A 112 3.20 53.32 -4.67
N ILE A 113 2.59 52.15 -4.55
CA ILE A 113 1.40 51.74 -5.31
C ILE A 113 0.15 52.55 -4.95
N ASP A 114 0.05 53.11 -3.74
CA ASP A 114 -1.10 53.91 -3.29
C ASP A 114 -1.23 55.24 -4.04
N THR A 115 -0.17 55.63 -4.76
CA THR A 115 -0.20 56.83 -5.62
C THR A 115 -0.81 56.54 -6.99
N TRP A 116 -1.06 55.28 -7.37
CA TRP A 116 -1.70 54.96 -8.64
C TRP A 116 -3.12 55.54 -8.73
N GLY A 117 -3.40 56.27 -9.81
CA GLY A 117 -4.68 56.97 -9.97
C GLY A 117 -4.84 58.24 -9.12
N SER A 118 -3.78 58.69 -8.45
CA SER A 118 -3.80 59.95 -7.69
C SER A 118 -3.87 61.16 -8.62
N PRO A 119 -4.62 62.24 -8.26
CA PRO A 119 -4.69 63.47 -9.04
C PRO A 119 -3.37 64.24 -9.07
N LEU A 120 -2.35 63.76 -8.35
CA LEU A 120 -0.99 64.28 -8.44
C LEU A 120 -0.36 64.03 -9.83
N TRP A 121 -0.80 62.98 -10.53
CA TRP A 121 -0.21 62.61 -11.82
C TRP A 121 -0.73 63.48 -12.95
N ARG A 122 0.18 64.13 -13.65
CA ARG A 122 -0.14 64.88 -14.88
C ARG A 122 -0.20 63.93 -16.07
N THR A 123 -1.18 64.14 -16.94
CA THR A 123 -1.44 63.32 -18.14
C THR A 123 -1.22 64.09 -19.45
N GLY A 124 -0.75 65.33 -19.37
CA GLY A 124 -0.47 66.20 -20.51
C GLY A 124 0.26 67.47 -20.06
N PRO A 125 0.83 68.24 -21.01
CA PRO A 125 1.39 69.56 -20.72
C PRO A 125 0.27 70.52 -20.25
N ASP A 126 0.59 71.49 -19.39
CA ASP A 126 -0.38 72.51 -18.98
C ASP A 126 -0.74 73.38 -20.20
N ASP A 127 -2.03 73.59 -20.47
CA ASP A 127 -2.52 74.54 -21.48
C ASP A 127 -2.19 75.98 -21.02
N THR A 128 -0.96 76.43 -21.27
CA THR A 128 -0.59 77.84 -21.14
C THR A 128 -0.50 78.45 -22.53
N GLY A 129 -1.62 79.03 -22.95
CA GLY A 129 -1.77 80.12 -23.93
C GLY A 129 -0.77 80.17 -25.08
N THR A 130 -1.17 79.66 -26.23
CA THR A 130 -0.67 80.12 -27.53
C THR A 130 -1.03 81.59 -27.72
N ASP A 131 -0.03 82.45 -27.52
CA ASP A 131 -0.01 83.83 -27.99
C ASP A 131 -0.15 83.80 -29.52
N SER A 132 -1.36 84.10 -30.00
CA SER A 132 -1.64 84.28 -31.42
C SER A 132 -1.17 85.67 -31.80
N GLY A 133 -0.04 85.75 -32.50
CA GLY A 133 0.48 86.97 -33.10
C GLY A 133 -0.51 87.65 -34.06
N PRO A 134 -0.27 88.93 -34.41
CA PRO A 134 -1.30 89.92 -34.72
C PRO A 134 -1.88 89.72 -36.12
N ASP A 135 -3.21 89.65 -36.20
CA ASP A 135 -3.91 89.75 -37.47
C ASP A 135 -4.17 91.24 -37.79
N THR A 136 -3.50 91.72 -38.84
CA THR A 136 -3.71 93.03 -39.44
C THR A 136 -4.98 93.01 -40.27
N GLY A 137 -5.98 93.83 -39.94
CA GLY A 137 -7.09 94.06 -40.88
C GLY A 137 -8.31 94.79 -40.32
N THR A 138 -8.24 96.12 -40.34
CA THR A 138 -9.35 97.03 -40.68
C THR A 138 -10.69 96.93 -39.93
N ASP A 139 -10.84 97.81 -38.94
CA ASP A 139 -11.79 98.94 -38.94
C ASP A 139 -13.20 98.72 -39.51
N SER A 140 -14.21 98.69 -38.63
CA SER A 140 -15.39 99.56 -38.76
C SER A 140 -16.30 99.47 -37.53
N ASP A 141 -16.61 100.65 -37.01
CA ASP A 141 -17.55 101.00 -35.95
C ASP A 141 -18.95 100.40 -36.09
N ILE A 142 -19.66 100.24 -34.96
CA ILE A 142 -20.91 100.97 -34.63
C ILE A 142 -21.50 100.43 -33.30
N ASP A 143 -21.29 101.23 -32.26
CA ASP A 143 -22.27 101.92 -31.41
C ASP A 143 -23.63 101.31 -30.95
N THR A 144 -23.92 101.64 -29.69
CA THR A 144 -25.20 101.89 -28.99
C THR A 144 -26.16 100.78 -28.51
N GLY A 145 -26.44 100.84 -27.20
CA GLY A 145 -27.80 101.04 -26.66
C GLY A 145 -28.31 99.95 -25.69
N THR A 146 -28.42 100.16 -24.35
CA THR A 146 -29.53 100.84 -23.62
C THR A 146 -30.81 99.96 -23.61
N ASP A 147 -31.52 99.58 -22.53
CA ASP A 147 -31.60 99.85 -21.07
C ASP A 147 -32.65 98.85 -20.46
N PRO A 148 -33.32 99.02 -19.29
CA PRO A 148 -33.52 97.96 -18.29
C PRO A 148 -35.01 97.74 -17.88
N GLY A 149 -35.27 96.97 -16.81
CA GLY A 149 -36.49 97.13 -16.01
C GLY A 149 -36.83 95.92 -15.11
N THR A 150 -36.68 96.00 -13.78
CA THR A 150 -37.60 96.46 -12.68
C THR A 150 -38.57 95.40 -12.11
N GLY A 151 -38.61 95.30 -10.76
CA GLY A 151 -39.72 94.75 -9.95
C GLY A 151 -39.35 93.58 -9.02
N VAL A 152 -38.79 93.76 -7.81
CA VAL A 152 -39.44 93.99 -6.47
C VAL A 152 -40.27 92.81 -5.93
N GLY A 153 -39.89 92.24 -4.77
CA GLY A 153 -40.82 91.54 -3.86
C GLY A 153 -40.27 90.45 -2.90
N ALA A 154 -39.74 90.88 -1.75
CA ALA A 154 -39.80 90.28 -0.39
C ALA A 154 -39.65 88.76 -0.11
N ASP A 155 -38.53 88.45 0.57
CA ASP A 155 -38.36 87.69 1.84
C ASP A 155 -39.33 86.54 2.23
N LEU A 156 -38.75 85.34 2.41
CA LEU A 156 -38.71 84.54 3.66
C LEU A 156 -38.21 83.10 3.36
N THR A 157 -37.09 82.72 3.97
CA THR A 157 -36.47 81.37 3.99
C THR A 157 -37.00 80.53 5.17
N PRO A 158 -36.61 79.25 5.38
CA PRO A 158 -35.86 78.31 4.52
C PRO A 158 -36.52 76.92 4.41
N LEU A 159 -36.19 76.12 3.39
CA LEU A 159 -36.11 74.65 3.50
C LEU A 159 -35.32 74.10 2.30
N THR A 160 -34.42 73.20 2.66
CA THR A 160 -33.39 72.50 1.89
C THR A 160 -33.97 71.51 0.89
N ASP A 161 -33.55 71.59 -0.38
CA ASP A 161 -32.89 70.52 -1.15
C ASP A 161 -32.80 70.82 -2.66
N ALA A 162 -31.69 70.32 -3.24
CA ALA A 162 -31.49 69.91 -4.63
C ALA A 162 -31.08 70.93 -5.75
N GLU A 163 -29.77 70.82 -6.08
CA GLU A 163 -29.08 70.96 -7.40
C GLU A 163 -28.89 72.34 -8.06
N PRO A 164 -27.94 72.52 -9.01
CA PRO A 164 -26.55 72.06 -9.10
C PRO A 164 -25.61 73.25 -9.42
N THR A 165 -24.55 73.50 -8.64
CA THR A 165 -23.60 74.58 -8.96
C THR A 165 -22.27 74.06 -9.48
N ALA A 166 -22.00 74.45 -10.73
CA ALA A 166 -20.74 74.37 -11.44
C ALA A 166 -19.54 74.64 -10.51
N ARG A 167 -18.66 73.64 -10.45
CA ARG A 167 -17.40 73.71 -9.70
C ARG A 167 -16.46 74.67 -10.44
N ALA A 168 -16.30 75.86 -9.87
CA ALA A 168 -15.15 76.71 -10.13
C ALA A 168 -13.86 75.89 -9.92
N VAL A 169 -13.03 75.82 -10.95
CA VAL A 169 -11.71 75.18 -10.93
C VAL A 169 -10.81 76.04 -10.04
N GLY A 170 -10.80 75.74 -8.75
CA GLY A 170 -9.82 76.27 -7.80
C GLY A 170 -8.49 75.56 -7.98
N ARG A 171 -7.41 76.33 -8.19
CA ARG A 171 -6.01 75.86 -8.16
C ARG A 171 -5.78 74.87 -7.00
N PRO A 172 -5.16 73.69 -7.23
CA PRO A 172 -4.70 72.88 -6.11
C PRO A 172 -3.61 73.64 -5.34
N ARG A 173 -3.84 73.75 -4.04
CA ARG A 173 -2.94 74.35 -3.04
C ARG A 173 -1.66 73.51 -2.97
N ALA A 174 -0.50 74.14 -3.03
CA ALA A 174 0.80 73.46 -2.95
C ALA A 174 0.90 72.59 -1.69
N THR A 175 1.08 71.28 -1.88
CA THR A 175 1.28 70.27 -0.83
C THR A 175 2.67 70.48 -0.19
N PRO A 176 2.83 70.31 1.14
CA PRO A 176 4.14 70.37 1.77
C PRO A 176 5.06 69.25 1.23
N PRO A 177 6.39 69.48 1.15
CA PRO A 177 7.34 68.46 0.73
C PRO A 177 7.47 67.38 1.80
N GLY A 178 6.92 66.18 1.56
CA GLY A 178 7.16 65.02 2.42
C GLY A 178 6.13 63.89 2.38
N ASP A 179 4.86 64.22 2.12
CA ASP A 179 3.77 63.22 2.09
C ASP A 179 3.30 62.99 0.65
N LEU A 180 3.30 61.73 0.21
CA LEU A 180 2.71 61.33 -1.06
C LEU A 180 1.18 61.43 -0.95
N PRO A 181 0.49 62.31 -1.70
CA PRO A 181 -0.96 62.48 -1.56
C PRO A 181 -1.73 61.26 -2.10
N HIS A 182 -2.63 60.73 -1.28
CA HIS A 182 -3.56 59.65 -1.64
C HIS A 182 -4.59 60.13 -2.69
N GLY A 183 -4.86 59.29 -3.70
CA GLY A 183 -5.85 59.55 -4.75
C GLY A 183 -7.30 59.18 -4.37
N PRO A 184 -8.32 59.55 -5.18
CA PRO A 184 -9.68 59.05 -5.05
C PRO A 184 -9.69 57.53 -5.25
N ASP A 185 -9.95 56.82 -4.16
CA ASP A 185 -9.36 55.54 -3.74
C ASP A 185 -9.67 54.33 -4.65
N PRO A 186 -8.91 54.13 -5.75
CA PRO A 186 -9.18 53.02 -6.66
C PRO A 186 -8.62 51.70 -6.12
N LEU A 187 -7.74 51.77 -5.11
CA LEU A 187 -7.08 50.68 -4.42
C LEU A 187 -7.52 50.58 -2.95
N SER A 188 -8.71 51.10 -2.63
CA SER A 188 -9.27 51.04 -1.27
C SER A 188 -9.28 49.61 -0.73
N PRO A 189 -9.19 49.40 0.60
CA PRO A 189 -9.28 48.08 1.20
C PRO A 189 -10.54 47.30 0.77
N ASP A 190 -11.66 47.99 0.55
CA ASP A 190 -12.92 47.38 0.07
C ASP A 190 -12.82 46.90 -1.38
N ARG A 191 -12.15 47.68 -2.24
CA ARG A 191 -11.89 47.27 -3.64
C ARG A 191 -10.90 46.13 -3.72
N LEU A 192 -9.84 46.13 -2.91
CA LEU A 192 -8.88 45.01 -2.81
C LEU A 192 -9.56 43.74 -2.29
N THR A 193 -10.47 43.87 -1.32
CA THR A 193 -11.31 42.75 -0.84
C THR A 193 -12.19 42.20 -1.96
N ALA A 194 -12.91 43.06 -2.68
CA ALA A 194 -13.75 42.64 -3.80
C ALA A 194 -12.92 41.99 -4.92
N PHE A 195 -11.72 42.52 -5.18
CA PHE A 195 -10.77 41.98 -6.13
C PHE A 195 -10.27 40.59 -5.71
N ALA A 196 -9.81 40.43 -4.47
CA ALA A 196 -9.38 39.13 -3.95
C ALA A 196 -10.49 38.07 -4.05
N ARG A 197 -11.74 38.43 -3.73
CA ARG A 197 -12.91 37.55 -3.90
C ARG A 197 -13.15 37.14 -5.35
N ARG A 198 -13.03 38.09 -6.29
CA ARG A 198 -13.17 37.81 -7.73
C ARG A 198 -12.11 36.84 -8.24
N HIS A 199 -10.92 36.87 -7.66
CA HIS A 199 -9.77 36.04 -8.05
C HIS A 199 -9.44 34.94 -7.02
N ARG A 200 -10.46 34.45 -6.30
CA ARG A 200 -10.32 33.37 -5.32
C ARG A 200 -9.63 32.15 -5.93
N GLY A 201 -8.67 31.59 -5.19
CA GLY A 201 -7.84 30.46 -5.64
C GLY A 201 -6.60 30.85 -6.44
N ARG A 202 -6.51 32.08 -6.98
CA ARG A 202 -5.30 32.60 -7.64
C ARG A 202 -4.45 33.48 -6.74
N ALA A 203 -5.08 34.18 -5.79
CA ALA A 203 -4.40 35.17 -4.96
C ALA A 203 -3.20 34.61 -4.19
N ALA A 204 -3.32 33.43 -3.58
CA ALA A 204 -2.22 32.81 -2.84
C ALA A 204 -1.01 32.46 -3.74
N ALA A 205 -1.25 32.06 -4.99
CA ALA A 205 -0.19 31.76 -5.95
C ALA A 205 0.54 33.02 -6.39
N VAL A 206 -0.21 34.06 -6.79
CA VAL A 206 0.38 35.36 -7.20
C VAL A 206 1.21 35.96 -6.07
N LEU A 207 0.65 36.02 -4.85
CA LEU A 207 1.37 36.53 -3.69
C LEU A 207 2.65 35.74 -3.43
N THR A 208 2.60 34.40 -3.50
CA THR A 208 3.77 33.54 -3.33
C THR A 208 4.88 33.88 -4.31
N ASP A 209 4.56 33.96 -5.61
CA ASP A 209 5.56 34.24 -6.64
C ASP A 209 6.10 35.68 -6.52
N VAL A 210 5.28 36.66 -6.13
CA VAL A 210 5.72 38.05 -5.88
C VAL A 210 6.72 38.12 -4.74
N LEU A 211 6.51 37.36 -3.67
CA LEU A 211 7.44 37.32 -2.56
C LEU A 211 8.74 36.57 -2.92
N GLN A 212 8.65 35.50 -3.71
CA GLN A 212 9.85 34.78 -4.20
C GLN A 212 10.69 35.62 -5.17
N ALA A 213 10.09 36.57 -5.88
CA ALA A 213 10.82 37.54 -6.70
C ALA A 213 11.64 38.55 -5.87
N LEU A 214 11.41 38.64 -4.56
CA LEU A 214 12.25 39.40 -3.64
C LEU A 214 13.37 38.49 -3.13
N ASP A 215 14.53 38.48 -3.79
CA ASP A 215 15.72 37.76 -3.31
C ASP A 215 16.40 38.47 -2.12
N GLU A 216 17.22 37.74 -1.35
CA GLU A 216 18.01 38.31 -0.24
C GLU A 216 19.02 39.36 -0.73
N ASP A 217 19.60 39.16 -1.92
CA ASP A 217 20.59 40.07 -2.54
C ASP A 217 19.93 41.20 -3.36
N GLY A 218 18.62 41.13 -3.60
CA GLY A 218 17.85 42.16 -4.32
C GLY A 218 18.12 42.22 -5.82
N ASP A 219 18.70 41.16 -6.41
CA ASP A 219 18.74 40.98 -7.86
C ASP A 219 17.45 40.34 -8.36
N ALA A 220 17.01 40.73 -9.55
CA ALA A 220 15.75 40.27 -10.15
C ALA A 220 15.96 38.97 -10.96
N ASP A 221 16.61 37.97 -10.36
CA ASP A 221 16.86 36.66 -10.98
C ASP A 221 15.55 35.94 -11.35
N HIS A 222 14.48 36.24 -10.62
CA HIS A 222 13.12 35.80 -10.91
C HIS A 222 12.15 36.99 -10.98
N GLN A 223 11.40 37.09 -12.08
CA GLN A 223 10.45 38.17 -12.35
C GLN A 223 9.03 37.62 -12.52
N VAL A 224 8.04 38.29 -11.94
CA VAL A 224 6.63 37.93 -12.06
C VAL A 224 5.98 38.76 -13.15
N VAL A 225 5.36 38.11 -14.12
CA VAL A 225 4.63 38.76 -15.21
C VAL A 225 3.13 38.60 -14.99
N LEU A 226 2.43 39.71 -14.78
CA LEU A 226 0.99 39.75 -14.60
C LEU A 226 0.32 40.17 -15.90
N VAL A 227 -0.49 39.27 -16.47
CA VAL A 227 -1.19 39.52 -17.74
C VAL A 227 -2.59 40.03 -17.46
N GLY A 228 -2.89 41.27 -17.84
CA GLY A 228 -4.19 41.90 -17.59
C GLY A 228 -4.24 43.37 -18.01
N SER A 229 -5.33 44.05 -17.65
CA SER A 229 -5.39 45.51 -17.79
C SER A 229 -4.43 46.17 -16.78
N SER A 230 -3.90 47.36 -17.11
CA SER A 230 -3.02 48.10 -16.18
C SER A 230 -3.68 48.35 -14.82
N ALA A 231 -5.00 48.52 -14.79
CA ALA A 231 -5.78 48.62 -13.56
C ALA A 231 -5.81 47.29 -12.78
N GLU A 232 -6.07 46.16 -13.43
CA GLU A 232 -6.04 44.84 -12.78
C GLU A 232 -4.65 44.51 -12.23
N VAL A 233 -3.59 44.83 -12.98
CA VAL A 233 -2.21 44.69 -12.52
C VAL A 233 -1.94 45.57 -11.30
N ALA A 234 -2.42 46.82 -11.29
CA ALA A 234 -2.30 47.70 -10.13
C ALA A 234 -2.98 47.12 -8.88
N HIS A 235 -4.15 46.47 -9.02
CA HIS A 235 -4.82 45.79 -7.91
C HIS A 235 -4.02 44.60 -7.38
N TRP A 236 -3.40 43.80 -8.26
CA TRP A 236 -2.50 42.71 -7.84
C TRP A 236 -1.27 43.21 -7.08
N ILE A 237 -0.62 44.25 -7.59
CA ILE A 237 0.54 44.87 -6.93
C ILE A 237 0.11 45.46 -5.58
N ALA A 238 -1.02 46.16 -5.53
CA ALA A 238 -1.54 46.72 -4.29
C ALA A 238 -1.86 45.64 -3.26
N LEU A 239 -2.52 44.55 -3.68
CA LEU A 239 -2.82 43.41 -2.81
C LEU A 239 -1.53 42.81 -2.22
N ALA A 240 -0.46 42.70 -3.02
CA ALA A 240 0.84 42.24 -2.56
C ALA A 240 1.49 43.23 -1.58
N CYS A 241 1.62 44.50 -1.94
CA CYS A 241 2.25 45.52 -1.09
C CYS A 241 1.51 45.68 0.25
N HIS A 242 0.17 45.65 0.27
CA HIS A 242 -0.62 45.73 1.50
C HIS A 242 -0.62 44.45 2.33
N SER A 243 -0.10 43.35 1.80
CA SER A 243 0.09 42.08 2.52
C SER A 243 1.52 41.91 3.05
N LEU A 244 2.45 42.78 2.66
CA LEU A 244 3.86 42.74 3.03
C LEU A 244 4.17 43.73 4.16
N PRO A 245 5.19 43.45 4.98
CA PRO A 245 5.80 44.45 5.86
C PRO A 245 6.30 45.65 5.06
N ALA A 246 6.24 46.85 5.64
CA ALA A 246 6.52 48.09 4.94
C ALA A 246 7.91 48.12 4.27
N ASP A 247 8.94 47.56 4.93
CA ASP A 247 10.29 47.49 4.36
C ASP A 247 10.40 46.55 3.15
N LEU A 248 9.62 45.45 3.10
CA LEU A 248 9.58 44.56 1.94
C LEU A 248 8.72 45.15 0.82
N ALA A 249 7.60 45.80 1.17
CA ALA A 249 6.76 46.50 0.21
C ALA A 249 7.51 47.65 -0.48
N GLU A 250 8.35 48.39 0.25
CA GLU A 250 9.25 49.43 -0.30
C GLU A 250 10.37 48.86 -1.18
N ARG A 251 10.79 47.61 -0.98
CA ARG A 251 11.79 46.94 -1.83
C ARG A 251 11.21 46.47 -3.15
N LEU A 252 9.91 46.23 -3.22
CA LEU A 252 9.24 45.69 -4.39
C LEU A 252 9.19 46.71 -5.53
N THR A 253 10.00 46.50 -6.58
CA THR A 253 9.95 47.26 -7.82
C THR A 253 8.90 46.67 -8.76
N PHE A 254 8.14 47.53 -9.45
CA PHE A 254 7.07 47.07 -10.32
C PHE A 254 6.79 48.04 -11.47
N THR A 255 6.13 47.55 -12.52
CA THR A 255 5.45 48.37 -13.54
C THR A 255 4.06 47.79 -13.84
N THR A 256 3.03 48.63 -13.98
CA THR A 256 1.67 48.20 -14.33
C THR A 256 1.51 47.89 -15.81
N TYR A 257 2.42 48.37 -16.67
CA TYR A 257 2.43 48.08 -18.09
C TYR A 257 3.82 48.27 -18.72
N THR A 258 4.24 47.32 -19.55
CA THR A 258 5.28 47.48 -20.57
C THR A 258 4.96 46.59 -21.76
N ARG A 259 5.34 47.01 -22.97
CA ARG A 259 5.30 46.16 -24.15
C ARG A 259 6.47 45.17 -24.21
N ARG A 260 7.58 45.51 -23.56
CA ARG A 260 8.85 44.77 -23.61
C ARG A 260 9.22 44.27 -22.21
N PRO A 261 8.61 43.15 -21.75
CA PRO A 261 8.91 42.60 -20.43
C PRO A 261 10.37 42.16 -20.31
N ASP A 262 11.00 41.76 -21.42
CA ASP A 262 12.41 41.35 -21.54
C ASP A 262 13.44 42.43 -21.18
N LEU A 263 13.06 43.70 -21.32
CA LEU A 263 13.91 44.85 -21.00
C LEU A 263 13.61 45.46 -19.62
N SER A 264 12.58 44.97 -18.92
CA SER A 264 12.14 45.54 -17.65
C SER A 264 13.02 45.01 -16.51
N PRO A 265 13.56 45.90 -15.64
CA PRO A 265 14.35 45.51 -14.46
C PRO A 265 13.49 45.26 -13.21
N HIS A 266 12.17 45.25 -13.33
CA HIS A 266 11.26 45.22 -12.18
C HIS A 266 10.98 43.79 -11.69
N HIS A 267 10.73 43.60 -10.40
CA HIS A 267 10.31 42.30 -9.87
C HIS A 267 8.92 41.89 -10.40
N VAL A 268 7.99 42.85 -10.49
CA VAL A 268 6.62 42.61 -10.99
C VAL A 268 6.37 43.42 -12.26
N ILE A 269 5.94 42.76 -13.32
CA ILE A 269 5.81 43.34 -14.66
C ILE A 269 4.38 43.12 -15.16
N GLY A 270 3.64 44.20 -15.37
CA GLY A 270 2.36 44.19 -16.05
C GLY A 270 2.51 44.17 -17.56
N VAL A 271 1.74 43.31 -18.22
CA VAL A 271 1.64 43.24 -19.68
C VAL A 271 0.19 43.03 -20.09
N THR A 272 -0.19 43.52 -21.27
CA THR A 272 -1.45 43.15 -21.92
C THR A 272 -1.32 41.75 -22.54
N GLY A 273 -2.45 41.07 -22.82
CA GLY A 273 -2.45 39.67 -23.29
C GLY A 273 -1.66 39.41 -24.57
N ASP A 274 -1.55 40.41 -25.43
CA ASP A 274 -0.79 40.42 -26.69
C ASP A 274 0.71 40.71 -26.53
N CYS A 275 1.12 41.19 -25.35
CA CYS A 275 2.52 41.49 -25.00
C CYS A 275 3.13 40.46 -24.04
N ALA A 276 2.37 39.44 -23.65
CA ALA A 276 2.86 38.40 -22.73
C ALA A 276 3.97 37.57 -23.41
N PRO A 277 5.08 37.29 -22.71
CA PRO A 277 6.13 36.44 -23.27
C PRO A 277 5.56 35.03 -23.48
N LEU A 278 5.83 34.43 -24.65
CA LEU A 278 5.58 33.02 -24.88
C LEU A 278 6.45 32.23 -23.91
N ALA A 279 5.85 31.37 -23.09
CA ALA A 279 6.56 30.52 -22.15
C ALA A 279 7.38 29.46 -22.92
N ASP A 280 8.58 29.84 -23.36
CA ASP A 280 9.52 28.94 -24.01
C ASP A 280 10.43 28.27 -22.96
N THR A 281 10.82 27.02 -23.23
CA THR A 281 11.51 26.14 -22.27
C THR A 281 12.87 26.67 -21.78
N ALA A 282 13.46 27.66 -22.44
CA ALA A 282 14.71 28.33 -22.04
C ALA A 282 14.52 29.60 -21.21
N THR A 283 13.31 30.21 -21.22
CA THR A 283 12.99 31.44 -20.48
C THR A 283 12.11 31.18 -19.25
N GLY A 284 11.58 29.96 -19.12
CA GLY A 284 10.68 29.54 -18.05
C GLY A 284 11.26 29.63 -16.64
N ASP A 285 12.58 29.64 -16.47
CA ASP A 285 13.24 29.79 -15.16
C ASP A 285 13.30 31.25 -14.68
N ARG A 286 13.28 32.23 -15.61
CA ARG A 286 13.38 33.67 -15.27
C ARG A 286 12.01 34.32 -15.05
N TYR A 287 11.00 33.99 -15.87
CA TYR A 287 9.67 34.61 -15.78
C TYR A 287 8.60 33.66 -15.23
N ARG A 288 7.89 34.11 -14.19
CA ARG A 288 6.67 33.48 -13.68
C ARG A 288 5.45 34.22 -14.23
N VAL A 289 4.78 33.64 -15.23
CA VAL A 289 3.66 34.28 -15.94
C VAL A 289 2.31 33.90 -15.32
N HIS A 290 1.51 34.90 -14.94
CA HIS A 290 0.15 34.75 -14.44
C HIS A 290 -0.87 35.25 -15.47
N PRO A 291 -1.54 34.34 -16.23
CA PRO A 291 -2.55 34.72 -17.23
C PRO A 291 -3.83 35.28 -16.56
N PRO A 292 -4.69 36.03 -17.28
CA PRO A 292 -5.94 36.58 -16.73
C PRO A 292 -6.94 35.48 -16.34
N THR A 293 -6.86 34.31 -16.97
CA THR A 293 -7.65 33.11 -16.69
C THR A 293 -6.74 31.88 -16.69
N GLY A 294 -6.76 31.10 -15.60
CA GLY A 294 -5.89 29.93 -15.42
C GLY A 294 -5.36 29.84 -13.98
N ALA A 295 -5.26 28.64 -13.44
CA ALA A 295 -4.94 28.39 -12.03
C ALA A 295 -3.55 27.77 -11.79
N ASP A 296 -2.78 27.49 -12.84
CA ASP A 296 -1.64 26.58 -12.69
C ASP A 296 -0.33 27.34 -12.44
N SER A 297 -0.16 27.89 -11.23
CA SER A 297 1.18 28.00 -10.68
C SER A 297 1.56 26.65 -10.09
N VAL A 298 2.68 26.08 -10.54
CA VAL A 298 3.24 24.81 -10.04
C VAL A 298 3.86 25.00 -8.64
N THR A 299 4.00 26.25 -8.18
CA THR A 299 4.61 26.59 -6.90
C THR A 299 3.67 26.24 -5.74
N THR A 300 4.18 25.50 -4.76
CA THR A 300 3.44 25.27 -3.51
C THR A 300 3.25 26.62 -2.79
N PRO A 301 2.01 27.05 -2.52
CA PRO A 301 1.76 28.35 -1.91
C PRO A 301 2.40 28.47 -0.52
N LEU A 302 3.01 29.63 -0.24
CA LEU A 302 3.57 29.92 1.08
C LEU A 302 2.44 30.15 2.10
N THR A 303 2.65 29.75 3.36
CA THR A 303 1.69 29.95 4.46
C THR A 303 1.23 31.41 4.57
N TRP A 304 2.15 32.36 4.44
CA TRP A 304 1.84 33.80 4.39
C TRP A 304 0.83 34.13 3.28
N ALA A 305 1.06 33.64 2.07
CA ALA A 305 0.22 33.95 0.92
C ALA A 305 -1.18 33.33 1.05
N VAL A 306 -1.26 32.09 1.56
CA VAL A 306 -2.53 31.39 1.83
C VAL A 306 -3.34 32.13 2.89
N ALA A 307 -2.71 32.49 4.01
CA ALA A 307 -3.38 33.19 5.11
C ALA A 307 -3.80 34.61 4.71
N ALA A 308 -2.93 35.37 4.03
CA ALA A 308 -3.23 36.71 3.54
C ALA A 308 -4.40 36.70 2.54
N ALA A 309 -4.36 35.80 1.54
CA ALA A 309 -5.44 35.66 0.57
C ALA A 309 -6.77 35.34 1.24
N ALA A 310 -6.79 34.38 2.18
CA ALA A 310 -8.00 34.00 2.90
C ALA A 310 -8.58 35.17 3.73
N LEU A 311 -7.72 35.95 4.39
CA LEU A 311 -8.13 37.15 5.13
C LEU A 311 -8.71 38.23 4.21
N TRP A 312 -8.08 38.51 3.07
CA TRP A 312 -8.61 39.45 2.08
C TRP A 312 -9.94 38.97 1.51
N GLU A 313 -10.07 37.70 1.15
CA GLU A 313 -11.33 37.12 0.67
C GLU A 313 -12.45 37.19 1.71
N ALA A 314 -12.12 37.01 2.99
CA ALA A 314 -13.06 37.13 4.09
C ALA A 314 -13.44 38.60 4.40
N GLY A 315 -12.71 39.58 3.87
CA GLY A 315 -12.94 41.01 4.15
C GLY A 315 -12.22 41.54 5.39
N HIS A 316 -11.23 40.80 5.89
CA HIS A 316 -10.39 41.17 7.03
C HIS A 316 -9.05 41.80 6.58
N GLY A 317 -9.03 42.53 5.47
CA GLY A 317 -7.81 43.18 4.93
C GLY A 317 -7.12 44.15 5.90
N ALA A 318 -7.88 44.80 6.78
CA ALA A 318 -7.33 45.63 7.85
C ALA A 318 -6.47 44.82 8.83
N LEU A 319 -6.84 43.56 9.10
CA LEU A 319 -6.09 42.66 9.98
C LEU A 319 -4.77 42.22 9.32
N VAL A 320 -4.78 41.98 8.00
CA VAL A 320 -3.56 41.70 7.22
C VAL A 320 -2.57 42.85 7.38
N ARG A 321 -3.01 44.06 7.07
CA ARG A 321 -2.19 45.28 7.17
C ARG A 321 -1.68 45.54 8.59
N ALA A 322 -2.54 45.39 9.60
CA ALA A 322 -2.16 45.58 10.99
C ALA A 322 -1.10 44.56 11.43
N THR A 323 -1.23 43.30 10.99
CA THR A 323 -0.27 42.23 11.30
C THR A 323 1.07 42.48 10.61
N ALA A 324 1.06 42.84 9.33
CA ALA A 324 2.26 43.19 8.57
C ALA A 324 2.98 44.43 9.13
N SER A 325 2.23 45.41 9.64
CA SER A 325 2.78 46.62 10.25
C SER A 325 3.36 46.39 11.65
N ALA A 326 2.88 45.36 12.35
CA ALA A 326 3.35 45.01 13.69
C ALA A 326 4.62 44.14 13.68
N GLU A 327 5.03 43.62 12.52
CA GLU A 327 6.26 42.84 12.38
C GLU A 327 7.49 43.75 12.62
N PRO A 328 8.39 43.40 13.56
CA PRO A 328 9.59 44.19 13.81
C PRO A 328 10.48 44.23 12.56
N ARG A 329 11.00 45.41 12.23
CA ARG A 329 12.09 45.55 11.25
C ARG A 329 13.35 44.95 11.86
N ASP A 330 13.70 43.72 11.48
CA ASP A 330 14.98 43.10 11.78
C ASP A 330 15.83 43.03 10.49
N PRO A 331 16.78 43.96 10.30
CA PRO A 331 17.63 44.02 9.11
C PRO A 331 18.58 42.82 8.98
N GLY A 332 18.79 42.03 10.04
CA GLY A 332 19.71 40.90 10.06
C GLY A 332 19.04 39.53 9.95
N ALA A 333 17.71 39.45 10.00
CA ALA A 333 16.98 38.20 9.90
C ALA A 333 16.83 37.75 8.43
N PRO A 334 17.13 36.48 8.10
CA PRO A 334 16.88 35.93 6.77
C PRO A 334 15.42 36.09 6.34
N LEU A 335 15.19 36.37 5.05
CA LEU A 335 13.84 36.65 4.54
C LEU A 335 12.90 35.46 4.80
N ALA A 336 13.40 34.23 4.58
CA ALA A 336 12.64 33.01 4.80
C ALA A 336 12.13 32.87 6.25
N ARG A 337 12.90 33.34 7.25
CA ARG A 337 12.47 33.33 8.64
C ARG A 337 11.37 34.35 8.89
N ARG A 338 11.54 35.58 8.41
CA ARG A 338 10.55 36.66 8.56
C ARG A 338 9.21 36.29 7.94
N VAL A 339 9.23 35.75 6.72
CA VAL A 339 8.04 35.28 6.01
C VAL A 339 7.32 34.17 6.77
N ARG A 340 8.07 33.25 7.39
CA ARG A 340 7.50 32.18 8.22
C ARG A 340 6.82 32.75 9.46
N GLU A 341 7.48 33.68 10.16
CA GLU A 341 6.92 34.33 11.35
C GLU A 341 5.65 35.15 11.01
N LEU A 342 5.67 35.91 9.91
CA LEU A 342 4.51 36.65 9.44
C LEU A 342 3.38 35.72 8.98
N GLY A 343 3.72 34.63 8.27
CA GLY A 343 2.77 33.62 7.84
C GLY A 343 2.07 32.94 9.02
N GLY A 344 2.83 32.57 10.05
CA GLY A 344 2.27 32.05 11.30
C GLY A 344 1.37 33.06 12.02
N ALA A 345 1.75 34.34 12.04
CA ALA A 345 0.94 35.42 12.63
C ALA A 345 -0.40 35.59 11.89
N LEU A 346 -0.37 35.68 10.56
CA LEU A 346 -1.58 35.80 9.73
C LEU A 346 -2.44 34.54 9.81
N ALA A 347 -1.85 33.35 9.86
CA ALA A 347 -2.59 32.10 10.01
C ALA A 347 -3.28 32.02 11.38
N CYS A 348 -2.57 32.31 12.49
CA CYS A 348 -3.21 32.37 13.81
C CYS A 348 -4.31 33.46 13.86
N ALA A 349 -4.14 34.60 13.17
CA ALA A 349 -5.15 35.66 13.08
C ALA A 349 -6.40 35.21 12.30
N ALA A 350 -6.23 34.60 11.13
CA ALA A 350 -7.33 34.07 10.33
C ALA A 350 -8.13 32.99 11.06
N LEU A 351 -7.44 32.04 11.68
CA LEU A 351 -8.07 30.96 12.44
C LEU A 351 -8.83 31.49 13.67
N ALA A 352 -8.31 32.54 14.32
CA ALA A 352 -9.00 33.19 15.45
C ALA A 352 -10.29 33.93 15.02
N GLU A 353 -10.36 34.42 13.78
CA GLU A 353 -11.58 34.97 13.17
C GLU A 353 -12.54 33.88 12.65
N GLY A 354 -12.20 32.59 12.82
CA GLY A 354 -13.03 31.47 12.36
C GLY A 354 -12.92 31.19 10.86
N ILE A 355 -11.88 31.70 10.19
CA ILE A 355 -11.63 31.44 8.77
C ILE A 355 -10.92 30.09 8.64
N ALA A 356 -11.54 29.16 7.90
CA ALA A 356 -10.94 27.86 7.62
C ALA A 356 -9.72 27.99 6.70
N LEU A 357 -8.60 27.39 7.09
CA LEU A 357 -7.37 27.35 6.30
C LEU A 357 -6.93 25.90 6.03
N PRO A 358 -6.25 25.62 4.92
CA PRO A 358 -5.72 24.29 4.62
C PRO A 358 -4.69 23.85 5.65
N ALA A 359 -4.60 22.54 5.93
CA ALA A 359 -3.69 21.97 6.94
C ALA A 359 -2.19 22.33 6.75
N VAL A 360 -1.77 22.71 5.54
CA VAL A 360 -0.38 23.11 5.23
C VAL A 360 0.09 24.33 6.03
N VAL A 361 -0.81 25.20 6.47
CA VAL A 361 -0.44 26.41 7.25
C VAL A 361 -0.22 26.13 8.73
N ALA A 362 -0.68 24.96 9.21
CA ALA A 362 -0.71 24.64 10.62
C ALA A 362 0.68 24.62 11.30
N PRO A 363 1.77 24.11 10.68
CA PRO A 363 3.09 24.12 11.31
C PRO A 363 3.60 25.52 11.64
N ASP A 364 3.45 26.47 10.71
CA ASP A 364 3.92 27.86 10.91
C ASP A 364 3.05 28.59 11.94
N ALA A 365 1.73 28.37 11.92
CA ALA A 365 0.82 28.90 12.93
C ALA A 365 1.18 28.39 14.33
N VAL A 366 1.38 27.08 14.49
CA VAL A 366 1.75 26.44 15.76
C VAL A 366 3.10 26.97 16.26
N SER A 367 4.10 27.06 15.38
CA SER A 367 5.41 27.61 15.70
C SER A 367 5.33 29.05 16.22
N TRP A 368 4.61 29.92 15.51
CA TRP A 368 4.45 31.33 15.92
C TRP A 368 3.71 31.47 17.26
N CYS A 369 2.64 30.69 17.43
CA CYS A 369 1.80 30.72 18.62
C CYS A 369 2.55 30.15 19.87
N ARG A 370 3.44 29.16 19.70
CA ARG A 370 4.27 28.58 20.78
C ARG A 370 5.13 29.64 21.49
N ASP A 371 5.72 30.55 20.73
CA ASP A 371 6.64 31.54 21.27
C ASP A 371 5.92 32.72 21.96
N ARG A 372 4.57 32.75 21.93
CA ARG A 372 3.73 33.89 22.35
C ARG A 372 2.55 33.52 23.25
N VAL A 373 2.66 32.41 23.99
CA VAL A 373 1.59 31.86 24.85
C VAL A 373 1.04 32.88 25.86
N ASP A 374 1.88 33.77 26.40
CA ASP A 374 1.50 34.73 27.44
C ASP A 374 0.69 35.94 26.95
N ALA A 375 0.55 36.14 25.64
CA ALA A 375 0.00 37.37 25.08
C ALA A 375 -1.53 37.39 24.92
N ARG A 376 -2.23 36.25 25.08
CA ARG A 376 -3.65 36.10 24.69
C ARG A 376 -4.53 35.45 25.78
N PRO A 377 -5.83 35.81 25.85
CA PRO A 377 -6.75 35.24 26.83
C PRO A 377 -7.17 33.80 26.47
N ARG A 378 -7.67 33.05 27.47
CA ARG A 378 -8.11 31.65 27.30
C ARG A 378 -9.14 31.45 26.18
N SER A 379 -10.10 32.37 26.03
CA SER A 379 -11.17 32.28 25.01
C SER A 379 -10.60 32.31 23.59
N TRP A 380 -9.56 33.10 23.36
CA TRP A 380 -8.89 33.19 22.07
C TRP A 380 -8.20 31.87 21.71
N TRP A 381 -7.51 31.24 22.67
CA TRP A 381 -6.89 29.93 22.48
C TRP A 381 -7.91 28.82 22.20
N ALA A 382 -9.08 28.85 22.84
CA ALA A 382 -10.12 27.85 22.60
C ALA A 382 -10.61 27.87 21.14
N VAL A 383 -10.80 29.06 20.56
CA VAL A 383 -11.19 29.21 19.14
C VAL A 383 -10.07 28.75 18.21
N LEU A 384 -8.83 29.18 18.48
CA LEU A 384 -7.68 28.82 17.65
C LEU A 384 -7.44 27.29 17.62
N LEU A 385 -7.44 26.62 18.78
CA LEU A 385 -7.18 25.19 18.85
C LEU A 385 -8.28 24.36 18.19
N ALA A 386 -9.54 24.80 18.28
CA ALA A 386 -10.64 24.18 17.56
C ALA A 386 -10.45 24.31 16.03
N ALA A 387 -10.06 25.50 15.56
CA ALA A 387 -9.83 25.74 14.14
C ALA A 387 -8.60 24.98 13.59
N LEU A 388 -7.48 24.93 14.34
CA LEU A 388 -6.26 24.20 13.97
C LEU A 388 -6.48 22.69 13.81
N THR A 389 -7.48 22.13 14.49
CA THR A 389 -7.74 20.69 14.52
C THR A 389 -8.93 20.27 13.65
N ALA A 390 -9.57 21.20 12.95
CA ALA A 390 -10.77 20.95 12.15
C ALA A 390 -10.49 20.31 10.77
N GLU A 391 -9.42 20.73 10.08
CA GLU A 391 -9.19 20.42 8.65
C GLU A 391 -8.22 19.24 8.39
N GLY A 392 -7.67 18.61 9.42
CA GLY A 392 -6.80 17.44 9.23
C GLY A 392 -5.83 17.15 10.37
N PRO A 393 -5.04 16.07 10.25
CA PRO A 393 -4.07 15.66 11.25
C PRO A 393 -2.93 16.69 11.36
N LEU A 394 -2.75 17.25 12.56
CA LEU A 394 -1.62 18.10 12.88
C LEU A 394 -0.36 17.24 13.10
N ARG A 395 0.82 17.74 12.69
CA ARG A 395 2.10 17.10 13.04
C ARG A 395 2.19 16.97 14.58
N PRO A 396 2.49 15.78 15.13
CA PRO A 396 2.45 15.53 16.57
C PRO A 396 3.51 16.33 17.37
N GLU A 397 4.67 16.63 16.79
CA GLU A 397 5.79 17.29 17.46
C GLU A 397 5.48 18.76 17.77
N PRO A 398 5.02 19.60 16.82
CA PRO A 398 4.58 20.96 17.13
C PRO A 398 3.35 20.99 18.04
N ALA A 399 2.44 20.01 17.90
CA ALA A 399 1.26 19.89 18.76
C ALA A 399 1.66 19.71 20.23
N ARG A 400 2.65 18.84 20.47
CA ARG A 400 3.21 18.53 21.78
C ARG A 400 3.79 19.78 22.44
N ASP A 401 4.66 20.48 21.73
CA ASP A 401 5.33 21.68 22.22
C ASP A 401 4.34 22.77 22.62
N LEU A 402 3.34 23.03 21.75
CA LEU A 402 2.31 24.04 22.01
C LEU A 402 1.42 23.64 23.19
N ALA A 403 1.02 22.37 23.28
CA ALA A 403 0.26 21.86 24.42
C ALA A 403 1.03 21.97 25.75
N ASP A 404 2.31 21.60 25.76
CA ASP A 404 3.18 21.73 26.94
C ASP A 404 3.32 23.20 27.36
N ALA A 405 3.43 24.12 26.41
CA ALA A 405 3.51 25.55 26.70
C ALA A 405 2.18 26.11 27.25
N LEU A 406 1.04 25.71 26.68
CA LEU A 406 -0.28 26.16 27.12
C LEU A 406 -0.66 25.60 28.50
N GLU A 407 -0.34 24.35 28.79
CA GLU A 407 -0.65 23.70 30.09
C GLU A 407 0.14 24.27 31.26
N ARG A 408 1.27 24.96 31.01
CA ARG A 408 1.96 25.74 32.07
C ARG A 408 1.12 26.91 32.57
N ARG A 409 0.14 27.37 31.78
CA ARG A 409 -0.66 28.57 32.04
C ARG A 409 -2.16 28.27 32.20
N PHE A 410 -2.67 27.26 31.52
CA PHE A 410 -4.08 26.88 31.46
C PHE A 410 -4.27 25.41 31.85
N ASP A 411 -5.51 24.96 31.98
CA ASP A 411 -5.84 23.55 32.21
C ASP A 411 -5.72 22.66 30.97
N SER A 412 -5.61 21.35 31.19
CA SER A 412 -5.56 20.32 30.15
C SER A 412 -6.84 20.17 29.34
N ALA A 413 -7.97 20.74 29.81
CA ALA A 413 -9.21 20.74 29.02
C ALA A 413 -9.10 21.65 27.79
N LEU A 414 -8.28 22.71 27.85
CA LEU A 414 -8.01 23.58 26.70
C LEU A 414 -7.20 22.86 25.61
N THR A 415 -6.22 22.03 26.00
CA THR A 415 -5.29 21.36 25.07
C THR A 415 -5.82 20.01 24.57
N ALA A 416 -6.93 19.51 25.10
CA ALA A 416 -7.51 18.22 24.71
C ALA A 416 -7.73 18.05 23.19
N PRO A 417 -8.25 19.04 22.42
CA PRO A 417 -8.38 18.91 20.96
C PRO A 417 -7.03 18.71 20.26
N LEU A 418 -5.99 19.40 20.73
CA LEU A 418 -4.64 19.35 20.17
C LEU A 418 -3.98 18.00 20.43
N VAL A 419 -4.09 17.48 21.66
CA VAL A 419 -3.64 16.12 22.02
C VAL A 419 -4.33 15.07 21.17
N THR A 420 -5.63 15.25 20.92
CA THR A 420 -6.44 14.34 20.13
C THR A 420 -6.03 14.31 18.67
N ALA A 421 -5.82 15.49 18.06
CA ALA A 421 -5.36 15.60 16.69
C ALA A 421 -3.98 14.96 16.52
N ALA A 422 -3.05 15.20 17.45
CA ALA A 422 -1.73 14.57 17.46
C ALA A 422 -1.83 13.03 17.53
N LEU A 423 -2.70 12.50 18.40
CA LEU A 423 -2.97 11.06 18.50
C LEU A 423 -3.64 10.47 17.25
N GLY A 424 -4.46 11.26 16.55
CA GLY A 424 -5.04 10.89 15.27
C GLY A 424 -3.99 10.71 14.16
N ALA A 425 -2.96 11.56 14.16
CA ALA A 425 -1.89 11.55 13.17
C ALA A 425 -0.81 10.50 13.44
N LEU A 426 -0.53 10.25 14.73
CA LEU A 426 0.62 9.48 15.19
C LEU A 426 0.74 8.06 14.59
N PRO A 427 -0.32 7.23 14.49
CA PRO A 427 -0.19 5.88 13.94
C PRO A 427 0.29 5.85 12.48
N ALA A 428 -0.21 6.76 11.64
CA ALA A 428 0.19 6.84 10.24
C ALA A 428 1.64 7.30 10.11
N LEU A 429 2.03 8.34 10.86
CA LEU A 429 3.39 8.86 10.85
C LEU A 429 4.43 7.87 11.39
N LEU A 430 4.09 7.06 12.40
CA LEU A 430 4.98 6.00 12.88
C LEU A 430 5.29 4.96 11.79
N VAL A 431 4.35 4.72 10.87
CA VAL A 431 4.55 3.80 9.75
C VAL A 431 5.27 4.49 8.58
N ASP A 432 4.89 5.73 8.28
CA ASP A 432 5.42 6.48 7.13
C ASP A 432 6.85 7.01 7.40
N GLU A 433 7.19 7.32 8.66
CA GLU A 433 8.46 7.90 9.12
C GLU A 433 9.05 7.13 10.33
N PRO A 434 9.44 5.84 10.17
CA PRO A 434 9.76 4.92 11.30
C PRO A 434 10.96 5.34 12.17
N ASP A 435 11.91 6.06 11.58
CA ASP A 435 13.16 6.47 12.24
C ASP A 435 13.09 7.88 12.86
N HIS A 436 11.92 8.53 12.85
CA HIS A 436 11.76 9.87 13.40
C HIS A 436 11.76 9.85 14.94
N ALA A 437 12.88 10.23 15.55
CA ALA A 437 13.10 10.14 17.00
C ALA A 437 12.03 10.89 17.83
N ASP A 438 11.56 12.03 17.32
CA ASP A 438 10.59 12.89 18.01
C ASP A 438 9.21 12.22 18.13
N LEU A 439 8.82 11.35 17.19
CA LEU A 439 7.53 10.65 17.26
C LEU A 439 7.42 9.73 18.47
N ARG A 440 8.51 9.06 18.87
CA ARG A 440 8.53 8.21 20.09
C ARG A 440 8.41 9.02 21.36
N GLU A 441 8.99 10.21 21.34
CA GLU A 441 8.85 11.18 22.41
C GLU A 441 7.41 11.71 22.52
N VAL A 442 6.79 12.02 21.39
CA VAL A 442 5.38 12.41 21.33
C VAL A 442 4.47 11.26 21.77
N LEU A 443 4.77 10.01 21.40
CA LEU A 443 4.04 8.83 21.88
C LEU A 443 4.05 8.73 23.41
N ARG A 444 5.23 8.90 24.03
CA ARG A 444 5.35 8.91 25.50
C ARG A 444 4.54 10.05 26.12
N TRP A 445 4.65 11.25 25.55
CA TRP A 445 3.90 12.43 25.97
C TRP A 445 2.38 12.27 25.84
N ALA A 446 1.90 11.64 24.77
CA ALA A 446 0.47 11.47 24.53
C ALA A 446 -0.12 10.41 25.48
N ARG A 447 0.64 9.34 25.77
CA ARG A 447 0.26 8.30 26.74
C ARG A 447 0.04 8.84 28.15
N THR A 448 0.86 9.79 28.62
CA THR A 448 0.68 10.37 29.95
C THR A 448 -0.57 11.25 30.05
N ARG A 449 -1.08 11.78 28.94
CA ARG A 449 -2.26 12.64 28.88
C ARG A 449 -3.57 11.92 28.55
N LEU A 450 -3.49 10.73 27.94
CA LEU A 450 -4.66 9.90 27.61
C LEU A 450 -5.53 9.56 28.84
N GLY A 451 -4.93 9.42 30.03
CA GLY A 451 -5.66 9.19 31.27
C GLY A 451 -6.59 10.34 31.70
N SER A 452 -6.40 11.55 31.15
CA SER A 452 -7.20 12.74 31.46
C SER A 452 -8.31 13.04 30.43
N ALA A 453 -8.25 12.43 29.25
CA ALA A 453 -9.09 12.75 28.09
C ALA A 453 -10.34 11.86 27.95
N GLY A 454 -10.92 11.39 29.06
CA GLY A 454 -11.88 10.28 29.18
C GLY A 454 -13.18 10.26 28.35
N ASP A 455 -13.33 11.09 27.32
CA ASP A 455 -14.42 11.04 26.35
C ASP A 455 -14.11 10.12 25.15
N ASP A 456 -14.89 9.06 25.02
CA ASP A 456 -14.79 8.05 23.96
C ASP A 456 -14.99 8.62 22.54
N ARG A 457 -15.68 9.76 22.40
CA ARG A 457 -15.88 10.45 21.11
C ARG A 457 -14.60 11.04 20.55
N VAL A 458 -13.78 11.56 21.45
CA VAL A 458 -12.54 12.27 21.15
C VAL A 458 -11.48 11.30 20.60
N LEU A 459 -11.41 10.07 21.12
CA LEU A 459 -10.40 9.09 20.72
C LEU A 459 -10.74 8.27 19.46
N ARG A 460 -11.93 8.46 18.85
CA ARG A 460 -12.33 7.67 17.66
C ARG A 460 -11.39 7.82 16.47
N PRO A 461 -10.95 9.04 16.07
CA PRO A 461 -10.02 9.18 14.95
C PRO A 461 -8.70 8.47 15.19
N ALA A 462 -8.16 8.56 16.41
CA ALA A 462 -6.91 7.88 16.81
C ALA A 462 -7.05 6.35 16.76
N ARG A 463 -8.18 5.79 17.22
CA ARG A 463 -8.45 4.35 17.10
C ARG A 463 -8.54 3.88 15.66
N ARG A 464 -9.18 4.67 14.79
CA ARG A 464 -9.29 4.37 13.36
C ARG A 464 -7.90 4.38 12.70
N ALA A 465 -7.13 5.43 12.91
CA ALA A 465 -5.77 5.54 12.38
C ALA A 465 -4.87 4.39 12.89
N LEU A 466 -5.02 3.99 14.16
CA LEU A 466 -4.31 2.84 14.71
C LEU A 466 -4.71 1.52 14.01
N GLN A 467 -6.00 1.30 13.76
CA GLN A 467 -6.46 0.11 13.04
C GLN A 467 -5.93 0.06 11.60
N GLU A 468 -5.95 1.20 10.90
CA GLU A 468 -5.41 1.34 9.55
C GLU A 468 -3.89 1.09 9.52
N ALA A 469 -3.14 1.63 10.48
CA ALA A 469 -1.71 1.41 10.62
C ALA A 469 -1.37 -0.06 10.95
N LEU A 470 -2.13 -0.69 11.86
CA LEU A 470 -1.96 -2.10 12.23
C LEU A 470 -2.31 -3.09 11.11
N ALA A 471 -3.05 -2.64 10.09
CA ALA A 471 -3.40 -3.44 8.92
C ALA A 471 -2.37 -3.34 7.79
N ARG A 472 -1.35 -2.47 7.90
CA ARG A 472 -0.31 -2.33 6.89
C ARG A 472 0.72 -3.46 6.98
N ASP A 473 0.81 -4.24 5.92
CA ASP A 473 1.83 -5.27 5.74
C ASP A 473 3.23 -4.66 5.61
N GLY A 474 4.26 -5.36 6.10
CA GLY A 474 5.66 -4.94 5.97
C GLY A 474 6.13 -3.88 6.99
N THR A 475 5.31 -3.55 7.98
CA THR A 475 5.67 -2.61 9.05
C THR A 475 6.87 -3.12 9.86
N PRO A 476 7.94 -2.32 10.08
CA PRO A 476 9.10 -2.73 10.88
C PRO A 476 8.72 -3.15 12.31
N VAL A 477 9.45 -4.10 12.90
CA VAL A 477 9.10 -4.64 14.23
C VAL A 477 9.08 -3.56 15.30
N HIS A 478 10.05 -2.65 15.34
CA HIS A 478 10.07 -1.56 16.32
C HIS A 478 8.84 -0.64 16.20
N VAL A 479 8.34 -0.38 14.98
CA VAL A 479 7.09 0.37 14.75
C VAL A 479 5.88 -0.42 15.22
N LEU A 480 5.82 -1.73 14.96
CA LEU A 480 4.75 -2.58 15.48
C LEU A 480 4.68 -2.56 17.01
N LEU A 481 5.83 -2.48 17.69
CA LEU A 481 5.90 -2.35 19.14
C LEU A 481 5.41 -0.98 19.62
N ASP A 482 5.74 0.10 18.91
CA ASP A 482 5.25 1.45 19.20
C ASP A 482 3.73 1.55 18.98
N LEU A 483 3.19 0.96 17.91
CA LEU A 483 1.75 0.85 17.65
C LEU A 483 1.04 -0.02 18.71
N PHE A 484 1.66 -1.12 19.14
CA PHE A 484 1.13 -1.95 20.22
C PHE A 484 1.06 -1.16 21.53
N ARG A 485 2.12 -0.44 21.88
CA ARG A 485 2.18 0.48 23.04
C ARG A 485 1.10 1.56 22.97
N LEU A 486 0.77 2.07 21.78
CA LEU A 486 -0.32 3.01 21.58
C LEU A 486 -1.70 2.33 21.76
N SER A 487 -1.84 1.09 21.29
CA SER A 487 -3.08 0.31 21.45
C SER A 487 -3.48 0.11 22.91
N GLU A 488 -2.51 -0.04 23.82
CA GLU A 488 -2.77 -0.16 25.26
C GLU A 488 -3.51 1.03 25.84
N ALA A 489 -3.24 2.22 25.30
CA ALA A 489 -3.79 3.46 25.82
C ALA A 489 -5.10 3.85 25.12
N LEU A 490 -5.34 3.36 23.90
CA LEU A 490 -6.49 3.74 23.09
C LEU A 490 -7.62 2.70 23.08
N VAL A 491 -7.33 1.41 23.25
CA VAL A 491 -8.26 0.31 22.92
C VAL A 491 -8.74 -0.42 24.19
N GLN A 492 -9.94 -1.00 24.14
CA GLN A 492 -10.48 -1.80 25.24
C GLN A 492 -9.62 -3.06 25.50
N PRO A 493 -9.55 -3.56 26.74
CA PRO A 493 -8.67 -4.68 27.10
C PRO A 493 -8.82 -5.93 26.23
N HIS A 494 -10.04 -6.33 25.86
CA HIS A 494 -10.28 -7.54 25.09
C HIS A 494 -9.74 -7.48 23.64
N LEU A 495 -9.85 -6.32 22.99
CA LEU A 495 -9.29 -6.08 21.65
C LEU A 495 -7.76 -5.99 21.69
N GLN A 496 -7.22 -5.50 22.81
CA GLN A 496 -5.77 -5.49 23.04
C GLN A 496 -5.20 -6.91 23.14
N GLU A 497 -5.92 -7.84 23.78
CA GLU A 497 -5.53 -9.26 23.82
C GLU A 497 -5.45 -9.86 22.41
N GLU A 498 -6.44 -9.61 21.55
CA GLU A 498 -6.45 -10.10 20.17
C GLU A 498 -5.25 -9.56 19.36
N HIS A 499 -4.93 -8.28 19.51
CA HIS A 499 -3.77 -7.67 18.88
C HIS A 499 -2.44 -8.22 19.42
N ALA A 500 -2.33 -8.50 20.72
CA ALA A 500 -1.11 -9.03 21.33
C ALA A 500 -0.68 -10.37 20.69
N ALA A 501 -1.61 -11.30 20.51
CA ALA A 501 -1.31 -12.58 19.86
C ALA A 501 -0.90 -12.39 18.39
N ARG A 502 -1.67 -11.59 17.64
CA ARG A 502 -1.43 -11.39 16.20
C ARG A 502 -0.12 -10.68 15.90
N LEU A 503 0.24 -9.66 16.68
CA LEU A 503 1.36 -8.76 16.37
C LEU A 503 2.68 -9.21 17.00
N LEU A 504 2.64 -9.83 18.20
CA LEU A 504 3.87 -10.13 18.95
C LEU A 504 4.40 -11.55 18.71
N VAL A 505 3.55 -12.50 18.30
CA VAL A 505 3.98 -13.89 18.06
C VAL A 505 4.89 -14.03 16.83
N PRO A 506 4.57 -13.47 15.64
CA PRO A 506 5.44 -13.60 14.47
C PRO A 506 6.89 -13.10 14.67
N PRO A 507 7.14 -11.85 15.14
CA PRO A 507 8.51 -11.36 15.33
C PRO A 507 9.27 -12.11 16.43
N LEU A 508 8.57 -12.73 17.38
CA LEU A 508 9.18 -13.60 18.38
C LEU A 508 9.74 -14.89 17.74
N LEU A 509 9.04 -15.45 16.74
CA LEU A 509 9.41 -16.70 16.07
C LEU A 509 10.52 -16.51 15.02
N ASP A 510 10.47 -15.45 14.20
CA ASP A 510 11.36 -15.24 13.03
C ASP A 510 12.86 -15.11 13.35
N GLY A 511 13.24 -14.86 14.62
CA GLY A 511 14.61 -15.03 15.10
C GLY A 511 15.61 -13.93 14.75
N GLY A 512 15.16 -12.68 14.68
CA GLY A 512 15.99 -11.49 14.49
C GLY A 512 15.97 -10.50 15.67
N PRO A 513 16.38 -9.23 15.46
CA PRO A 513 16.36 -8.19 16.51
C PRO A 513 14.97 -8.00 17.13
N GLY A 514 13.91 -8.21 16.35
CA GLY A 514 12.53 -8.18 16.82
C GLY A 514 12.24 -9.13 17.98
N ARG A 515 12.93 -10.29 18.08
CA ARG A 515 12.78 -11.23 19.19
C ARG A 515 13.22 -10.62 20.52
N ALA A 516 14.36 -9.92 20.53
CA ALA A 516 14.90 -9.30 21.74
C ALA A 516 14.00 -8.15 22.21
N GLU A 517 13.50 -7.34 21.27
CA GLU A 517 12.61 -6.21 21.56
C GLU A 517 11.25 -6.65 22.10
N VAL A 518 10.60 -7.65 21.47
CA VAL A 518 9.36 -8.25 21.98
C VAL A 518 9.59 -8.91 23.34
N GLY A 519 10.72 -9.60 23.51
CA GLY A 519 11.13 -10.22 24.76
C GLY A 519 11.27 -9.20 25.90
N ALA A 520 11.89 -8.05 25.63
CA ALA A 520 12.04 -6.95 26.58
C ALA A 520 10.68 -6.32 26.92
N LEU A 521 9.86 -5.99 25.91
CA LEU A 521 8.51 -5.43 26.09
C LEU A 521 7.68 -6.33 27.01
N LEU A 522 7.51 -7.61 26.66
CA LEU A 522 6.68 -8.53 27.43
C LEU A 522 7.27 -8.85 28.81
N GLY A 523 8.56 -8.58 29.04
CA GLY A 523 9.21 -8.69 30.34
C GLY A 523 8.84 -7.57 31.32
N GLU A 524 8.32 -6.44 30.84
CA GLU A 524 7.91 -5.31 31.69
C GLU A 524 6.80 -5.72 32.69
N PRO A 525 6.82 -5.22 33.95
CA PRO A 525 5.83 -5.60 34.98
C PRO A 525 4.37 -5.35 34.59
N GLY A 526 4.10 -4.35 33.75
CA GLY A 526 2.76 -3.99 33.28
C GLY A 526 2.16 -4.95 32.25
N GLN A 527 2.94 -5.87 31.68
CA GLN A 527 2.54 -6.69 30.52
C GLN A 527 1.96 -8.07 30.87
N ALA A 528 1.54 -8.30 32.12
CA ALA A 528 1.10 -9.63 32.56
C ALA A 528 -0.05 -10.22 31.72
N ARG A 529 -1.02 -9.39 31.30
CA ARG A 529 -2.15 -9.82 30.45
C ARG A 529 -1.70 -10.16 29.03
N SER A 530 -0.98 -9.25 28.38
CA SER A 530 -0.38 -9.45 27.05
C SER A 530 0.48 -10.72 27.02
N ARG A 531 1.31 -10.91 28.05
CA ARG A 531 2.14 -12.10 28.23
C ARG A 531 1.31 -13.37 28.32
N ALA A 532 0.25 -13.40 29.12
CA ALA A 532 -0.63 -14.56 29.24
C ALA A 532 -1.31 -14.92 27.90
N VAL A 533 -1.69 -13.93 27.09
CA VAL A 533 -2.29 -14.15 25.77
C VAL A 533 -1.27 -14.69 24.78
N VAL A 534 -0.07 -14.11 24.72
CA VAL A 534 1.03 -14.62 23.88
C VAL A 534 1.41 -16.04 24.28
N LEU A 535 1.46 -16.35 25.59
CA LEU A 535 1.69 -17.71 26.08
C LEU A 535 0.61 -18.69 25.63
N ARG A 536 -0.67 -18.29 25.66
CA ARG A 536 -1.78 -19.12 25.14
C ARG A 536 -1.70 -19.33 23.62
N ALA A 537 -1.29 -18.30 22.88
CA ALA A 537 -1.09 -18.41 21.43
C ALA A 537 0.08 -19.33 21.09
N LEU A 538 1.22 -19.20 21.79
CA LEU A 538 2.36 -20.10 21.65
C LEU A 538 2.04 -21.54 22.08
N ASP A 539 1.22 -21.72 23.12
CA ASP A 539 0.74 -23.03 23.58
C ASP A 539 -0.16 -23.70 22.54
N THR A 540 -1.01 -22.92 21.86
CA THR A 540 -1.83 -23.40 20.74
C THR A 540 -0.95 -23.76 19.55
N LEU A 541 -0.04 -22.86 19.15
CA LEU A 541 0.89 -23.08 18.05
C LEU A 541 1.80 -24.28 18.30
N ALA A 542 2.28 -24.48 19.53
CA ALA A 542 3.11 -25.64 19.87
C ALA A 542 2.38 -26.98 19.69
N ARG A 543 1.05 -27.00 19.88
CA ARG A 543 0.24 -28.20 19.63
C ARG A 543 0.07 -28.48 18.13
N ASP A 544 -0.10 -27.42 17.34
CA ASP A 544 -0.35 -27.52 15.90
C ASP A 544 0.94 -27.71 15.10
N GLU A 545 1.92 -26.83 15.30
CA GLU A 545 3.21 -26.76 14.60
C GLU A 545 4.36 -26.54 15.62
N PRO A 546 4.95 -27.60 16.21
CA PRO A 546 5.93 -27.45 17.28
C PRO A 546 7.29 -26.90 16.83
N GLY A 547 7.61 -26.92 15.53
CA GLY A 547 8.93 -26.55 14.99
C GLY A 547 9.37 -25.11 15.31
N PRO A 548 8.59 -24.07 14.92
CA PRO A 548 8.95 -22.68 15.21
C PRO A 548 9.09 -22.38 16.71
N VAL A 549 8.22 -22.98 17.53
CA VAL A 549 8.25 -22.81 18.99
C VAL A 549 9.48 -23.51 19.60
N LEU A 550 9.87 -24.68 19.08
CA LEU A 550 11.12 -25.36 19.43
C LEU A 550 12.33 -24.47 19.17
N ASP A 551 12.42 -23.89 17.97
CA ASP A 551 13.54 -23.01 17.60
C ASP A 551 13.62 -21.76 18.50
N LEU A 552 12.48 -21.17 18.87
CA LEU A 552 12.42 -20.06 19.82
C LEU A 552 13.02 -20.46 21.18
N VAL A 553 12.61 -21.61 21.73
CA VAL A 553 13.11 -22.07 23.04
C VAL A 553 14.60 -22.44 22.99
N ALA A 554 15.07 -22.96 21.86
CA ALA A 554 16.44 -23.43 21.70
C ALA A 554 17.47 -22.31 21.58
N ARG A 555 17.11 -21.19 20.93
CA ARG A 555 18.09 -20.25 20.38
C ARG A 555 18.27 -18.98 21.19
N ASP A 556 17.27 -18.50 21.95
CA ASP A 556 17.38 -17.39 22.92
C ASP A 556 15.98 -17.04 23.48
N ALA A 557 15.47 -17.86 24.41
CA ALA A 557 14.16 -17.63 25.02
C ALA A 557 14.18 -16.50 26.08
N PRO A 558 13.23 -15.56 26.06
CA PRO A 558 13.09 -14.56 27.13
C PRO A 558 12.88 -15.18 28.51
N ALA A 559 13.44 -14.59 29.57
CA ALA A 559 13.36 -15.16 30.93
C ALA A 559 11.92 -15.39 31.43
N TRP A 560 10.99 -14.48 31.10
CA TRP A 560 9.57 -14.61 31.45
C TRP A 560 8.87 -15.78 30.75
N LEU A 561 9.38 -16.25 29.61
CA LEU A 561 8.86 -17.44 28.93
C LEU A 561 9.21 -18.72 29.72
N LEU A 562 10.19 -18.61 30.62
CA LEU A 562 10.81 -19.71 31.32
C LEU A 562 10.35 -19.85 32.79
N ASP A 563 9.47 -18.97 33.29
CA ASP A 563 9.08 -18.91 34.70
C ASP A 563 7.61 -18.49 34.96
N PRO A 564 6.70 -19.44 35.26
CA PRO A 564 6.76 -20.85 34.90
C PRO A 564 6.27 -21.09 33.45
N PRO A 565 6.94 -21.93 32.65
CA PRO A 565 6.51 -22.17 31.27
C PRO A 565 5.18 -22.94 31.23
N PRO A 566 4.33 -22.71 30.21
CA PRO A 566 3.24 -23.62 29.83
C PRO A 566 3.73 -25.07 29.70
N LEU A 567 2.85 -26.05 29.95
CA LEU A 567 3.20 -27.49 30.00
C LEU A 567 3.92 -27.99 28.72
N PRO A 568 3.48 -27.67 27.49
CA PRO A 568 4.22 -28.02 26.28
C PRO A 568 5.63 -27.41 26.25
N LEU A 569 5.79 -26.14 26.66
CA LEU A 569 7.09 -25.47 26.73
C LEU A 569 8.03 -26.10 27.76
N ARG A 570 7.49 -26.64 28.87
CA ARG A 570 8.29 -27.43 29.83
C ARG A 570 8.82 -28.73 29.20
N ALA A 571 7.96 -29.45 28.47
CA ALA A 571 8.34 -30.69 27.79
C ALA A 571 9.34 -30.44 26.65
N LEU A 572 9.15 -29.36 25.88
CA LEU A 572 10.06 -28.89 24.84
C LEU A 572 11.46 -28.57 25.39
N ARG A 573 11.53 -27.89 26.54
CA ARG A 573 12.78 -27.57 27.23
C ARG A 573 13.47 -28.82 27.80
N ALA A 574 12.71 -29.80 28.28
CA ALA A 574 13.25 -31.07 28.75
C ALA A 574 13.95 -31.82 27.60
N VAL A 575 13.31 -31.92 26.43
CA VAL A 575 13.91 -32.50 25.22
C VAL A 575 15.17 -31.78 24.80
N GLN A 576 15.17 -30.44 24.77
CA GLN A 576 16.35 -29.68 24.37
C GLN A 576 17.53 -29.86 25.32
N ARG A 577 17.29 -29.92 26.63
CA ARG A 577 18.34 -30.23 27.61
C ARG A 577 18.93 -31.62 27.38
N LEU A 578 18.09 -32.60 27.02
CA LEU A 578 18.53 -33.96 26.70
C LEU A 578 19.37 -33.99 25.40
N VAL A 579 18.93 -33.29 24.36
CA VAL A 579 19.62 -33.19 23.06
C VAL A 579 20.97 -32.46 23.21
N ALA A 580 21.00 -31.34 23.94
CA ALA A 580 22.20 -30.56 24.19
C ALA A 580 23.22 -31.32 25.05
N ALA A 581 22.77 -32.07 26.07
CA ALA A 581 23.62 -32.90 26.91
C ALA A 581 24.24 -34.12 26.16
N ARG A 582 23.76 -34.43 24.94
CA ARG A 582 24.11 -35.66 24.22
C ARG A 582 24.63 -35.43 22.79
N ARG A 583 24.94 -34.19 22.40
CA ARG A 583 25.59 -33.87 21.11
C ARG A 583 26.92 -34.62 20.86
N ASP A 584 27.52 -35.20 21.91
CA ASP A 584 28.72 -36.05 21.80
C ASP A 584 28.45 -37.56 21.65
N ALA A 585 27.21 -38.03 21.83
CA ALA A 585 26.86 -39.44 21.78
C ALA A 585 25.93 -39.75 20.60
N ARG A 586 26.51 -40.22 19.47
CA ARG A 586 25.75 -40.84 18.37
C ARG A 586 25.23 -42.21 18.81
N SER A 587 24.19 -42.23 19.62
CA SER A 587 23.53 -43.46 20.07
C SER A 587 22.12 -43.54 19.50
N THR A 588 21.76 -44.73 19.01
CA THR A 588 20.44 -45.11 18.51
C THR A 588 19.31 -45.05 19.56
N ASP A 589 19.63 -44.75 20.83
CA ASP A 589 18.72 -44.75 22.00
C ASP A 589 18.12 -43.38 22.35
N THR A 590 18.45 -42.32 21.59
CA THR A 590 17.99 -40.94 21.85
C THR A 590 16.50 -40.76 21.61
N ASP A 591 15.95 -41.27 20.51
CA ASP A 591 14.54 -41.06 20.14
C ASP A 591 13.57 -41.58 21.21
N LEU A 592 13.92 -42.70 21.87
CA LEU A 592 13.10 -43.31 22.92
C LEU A 592 13.22 -42.55 24.25
N ALA A 593 14.41 -42.10 24.60
CA ALA A 593 14.65 -41.28 25.77
C ALA A 593 13.98 -39.90 25.65
N GLU A 594 13.96 -39.31 24.45
CA GLU A 594 13.23 -38.07 24.14
C GLU A 594 11.72 -38.27 24.27
N PHE A 595 11.18 -39.34 23.68
CA PHE A 595 9.75 -39.66 23.79
C PHE A 595 9.32 -39.89 25.25
N ALA A 596 10.07 -40.68 26.02
CA ALA A 596 9.80 -40.94 27.43
C ALA A 596 9.85 -39.64 28.24
N LEU A 597 10.87 -38.80 28.02
CA LEU A 597 11.00 -37.53 28.71
C LEU A 597 9.83 -36.59 28.42
N VAL A 598 9.38 -36.49 27.16
CA VAL A 598 8.23 -35.64 26.80
C VAL A 598 6.96 -36.15 27.48
N THR A 599 6.69 -37.44 27.35
CA THR A 599 5.47 -38.05 27.89
C THR A 599 5.43 -37.98 29.42
N ASP A 600 6.53 -38.27 30.10
CA ASP A 600 6.65 -38.16 31.57
C ASP A 600 6.52 -36.70 32.05
N THR A 601 6.98 -35.73 31.27
CA THR A 601 6.85 -34.30 31.60
C THR A 601 5.42 -33.79 31.42
N LEU A 602 4.72 -34.26 30.38
CA LEU A 602 3.34 -33.86 30.08
C LEU A 602 2.32 -34.57 30.98
N ALA A 603 2.59 -35.82 31.36
CA ALA A 603 1.67 -36.67 32.12
C ALA A 603 2.19 -36.92 33.54
N SER A 604 2.37 -35.86 34.32
CA SER A 604 2.97 -35.87 35.66
C SER A 604 2.46 -37.02 36.56
N GLY A 605 3.13 -38.18 36.51
CA GLY A 605 2.86 -39.35 37.33
C GLY A 605 1.81 -40.35 36.82
N GLY A 606 1.35 -40.27 35.55
CA GLY A 606 0.34 -41.19 34.99
C GLY A 606 0.61 -41.60 33.54
N ASP A 607 -0.20 -42.51 32.99
CA ASP A 607 -0.13 -42.86 31.56
C ASP A 607 -0.47 -41.62 30.71
N PRO A 608 0.34 -41.31 29.68
CA PRO A 608 0.13 -40.12 28.86
C PRO A 608 -1.17 -40.23 28.07
N ASP A 609 -1.97 -39.17 28.10
CA ASP A 609 -3.16 -39.09 27.26
C ASP A 609 -2.80 -39.04 25.77
N GLY A 610 -3.76 -39.36 24.90
CA GLY A 610 -3.49 -39.40 23.45
C GLY A 610 -3.04 -38.04 22.88
N ALA A 611 -3.44 -36.92 23.50
CA ALA A 611 -2.98 -35.60 23.09
C ALA A 611 -1.48 -35.41 23.37
N SER A 612 -1.02 -35.83 24.55
CA SER A 612 0.40 -35.79 24.93
C SER A 612 1.24 -36.72 24.08
N VAL A 613 0.75 -37.92 23.76
CA VAL A 613 1.46 -38.85 22.87
C VAL A 613 1.58 -38.29 21.46
N ARG A 614 0.51 -37.71 20.89
CA ARG A 614 0.57 -37.08 19.55
C ARG A 614 1.53 -35.90 19.51
N LEU A 615 1.54 -35.07 20.56
CA LEU A 615 2.50 -33.98 20.68
C LEU A 615 3.95 -34.50 20.77
N ALA A 616 4.19 -35.54 21.59
CA ALA A 616 5.50 -36.18 21.71
C ALA A 616 5.99 -36.77 20.39
N LEU A 617 5.11 -37.45 19.63
CA LEU A 617 5.44 -37.97 18.30
C LEU A 617 5.81 -36.85 17.32
N ARG A 618 5.06 -35.74 17.33
CA ARG A 618 5.36 -34.57 16.48
C ARG A 618 6.70 -33.91 16.85
N MET A 619 7.04 -33.87 18.13
CA MET A 619 8.31 -33.31 18.62
C MET A 619 9.52 -34.21 18.29
N VAL A 620 9.42 -35.53 18.50
CA VAL A 620 10.49 -36.50 18.20
C VAL A 620 10.73 -36.63 16.69
N TRP A 621 9.71 -36.41 15.86
CA TRP A 621 9.82 -36.49 14.40
C TRP A 621 9.90 -35.12 13.69
N ALA A 622 10.06 -34.03 14.45
CA ALA A 622 10.10 -32.68 13.91
C ALA A 622 11.21 -32.54 12.84
N GLY A 623 10.82 -32.18 11.62
CA GLY A 623 11.75 -31.86 10.52
C GLY A 623 12.22 -33.04 9.64
N SER A 624 11.93 -34.29 9.97
CA SER A 624 12.35 -35.45 9.12
C SER A 624 11.24 -36.46 8.82
N GLY A 625 10.08 -36.34 9.46
CA GLY A 625 8.98 -37.31 9.34
C GLY A 625 9.29 -38.65 10.03
N PRO A 626 8.29 -39.54 10.15
CA PRO A 626 8.49 -40.83 10.80
C PRO A 626 9.22 -41.79 9.85
N ASP A 627 10.37 -42.32 10.26
CA ASP A 627 11.00 -43.46 9.58
C ASP A 627 10.43 -44.78 10.13
N THR A 628 10.29 -45.76 9.25
CA THR A 628 9.91 -47.15 9.56
C THR A 628 10.69 -47.75 10.73
N GLY A 629 12.01 -47.51 10.80
CA GLY A 629 12.86 -48.00 11.88
C GLY A 629 12.63 -47.27 13.21
N ARG A 630 12.24 -45.99 13.19
CA ARG A 630 11.87 -45.24 14.41
C ARG A 630 10.53 -45.68 14.95
N ALA A 631 9.53 -45.78 14.07
CA ALA A 631 8.18 -46.22 14.45
C ALA A 631 8.19 -47.64 15.05
N ALA A 632 8.93 -48.58 14.45
CA ALA A 632 9.07 -49.94 14.99
C ALA A 632 9.64 -49.97 16.42
N ARG A 633 10.71 -49.22 16.67
CA ARG A 633 11.38 -49.17 17.98
C ARG A 633 10.49 -48.53 19.04
N MET A 634 9.82 -47.42 18.71
CA MET A 634 8.88 -46.77 19.63
C MET A 634 7.71 -47.68 19.97
N LEU A 635 7.16 -48.39 18.98
CA LEU A 635 6.06 -49.32 19.18
C LEU A 635 6.45 -50.49 20.09
N LEU A 636 7.66 -51.04 19.92
CA LEU A 636 8.21 -52.11 20.77
C LEU A 636 8.44 -51.67 22.22
N ALA A 637 8.91 -50.44 22.42
CA ALA A 637 9.25 -49.95 23.74
C ALA A 637 8.04 -49.38 24.51
N ARG A 638 7.10 -48.72 23.82
CA ARG A 638 5.92 -48.08 24.40
C ARG A 638 4.70 -48.28 23.48
N PRO A 639 4.01 -49.43 23.59
CA PRO A 639 2.83 -49.70 22.77
C PRO A 639 1.70 -48.75 23.13
N HIS A 640 1.24 -47.95 22.17
CA HIS A 640 0.14 -47.00 22.35
C HIS A 640 -0.66 -46.85 21.04
N PRO A 641 -2.00 -46.63 21.08
CA PRO A 641 -2.82 -46.51 19.88
C PRO A 641 -2.35 -45.44 18.88
N ASP A 642 -1.94 -44.26 19.37
CA ASP A 642 -1.41 -43.20 18.51
C ASP A 642 -0.06 -43.58 17.85
N VAL A 643 0.80 -44.34 18.54
CA VAL A 643 2.09 -44.83 18.01
C VAL A 643 1.85 -45.90 16.95
N ALA A 644 0.95 -46.85 17.22
CA ALA A 644 0.53 -47.88 16.27
C ALA A 644 -0.20 -47.27 15.06
N GLY A 645 -1.00 -46.22 15.29
CA GLY A 645 -1.65 -45.43 14.26
C GLY A 645 -0.67 -44.74 13.31
N ALA A 646 0.38 -44.10 13.85
CA ALA A 646 1.44 -43.51 13.04
C ALA A 646 2.26 -44.56 12.28
N ALA A 647 2.62 -45.68 12.94
CA ALA A 647 3.33 -46.79 12.32
C ALA A 647 2.56 -47.41 11.14
N SER A 648 1.26 -47.67 11.34
CA SER A 648 0.40 -48.21 10.27
C SER A 648 0.19 -47.21 9.12
N ALA A 649 0.17 -45.90 9.41
CA ALA A 649 0.09 -44.88 8.37
C ALA A 649 1.34 -44.88 7.46
N LEU A 650 2.54 -45.15 7.98
CA LEU A 650 3.75 -45.31 7.16
C LEU A 650 3.65 -46.50 6.20
N VAL A 651 3.09 -47.62 6.67
CA VAL A 651 2.87 -48.80 5.84
C VAL A 651 1.86 -48.49 4.72
N VAL A 652 0.77 -47.80 5.04
CA VAL A 652 -0.26 -47.41 4.06
C VAL A 652 0.26 -46.38 3.05
N ALA A 653 1.11 -45.44 3.48
CA ALA A 653 1.68 -44.40 2.64
C ALA A 653 2.85 -44.90 1.77
N ALA A 654 3.38 -46.10 2.04
CA ALA A 654 4.51 -46.66 1.31
C ALA A 654 4.16 -46.82 -0.18
N ARG A 655 4.99 -46.29 -1.07
CA ARG A 655 4.83 -46.45 -2.52
C ARG A 655 5.36 -47.78 -3.03
N ARG A 656 6.30 -48.39 -2.33
CA ARG A 656 6.86 -49.72 -2.63
C ARG A 656 7.18 -50.43 -1.32
N PRO A 657 6.87 -51.73 -1.19
CA PRO A 657 7.29 -52.49 -0.03
C PRO A 657 8.79 -52.77 -0.12
N HIS A 658 9.52 -52.35 0.90
CA HIS A 658 10.90 -52.77 1.17
C HIS A 658 10.95 -53.51 2.50
N HIS A 659 12.04 -54.25 2.76
CA HIS A 659 12.17 -55.13 3.92
C HIS A 659 11.75 -54.49 5.28
N ARG A 660 12.06 -53.21 5.50
CA ARG A 660 11.62 -52.50 6.74
C ARG A 660 10.11 -52.21 6.81
N VAL A 661 9.47 -51.92 5.68
CA VAL A 661 8.00 -51.70 5.62
C VAL A 661 7.27 -53.02 5.83
N THR A 662 7.76 -54.11 5.23
CA THR A 662 7.19 -55.44 5.44
C THR A 662 7.40 -55.91 6.87
N ALA A 663 8.61 -55.74 7.44
CA ALA A 663 8.88 -56.07 8.84
C ALA A 663 8.03 -55.25 9.82
N LEU A 664 7.80 -53.96 9.55
CA LEU A 664 6.91 -53.13 10.36
C LEU A 664 5.45 -53.59 10.25
N ALA A 665 5.00 -53.99 9.05
CA ALA A 665 3.67 -54.52 8.83
C ALA A 665 3.48 -55.86 9.56
N ASP A 666 4.45 -56.76 9.51
CA ASP A 666 4.43 -58.02 10.26
C ASP A 666 4.40 -57.75 11.77
N LEU A 667 5.26 -56.84 12.28
CA LEU A 667 5.26 -56.44 13.69
C LEU A 667 3.88 -55.94 14.16
N LEU A 668 3.22 -55.09 13.35
CA LEU A 668 1.88 -54.58 13.63
C LEU A 668 0.84 -55.70 13.65
N MET A 669 0.91 -56.63 12.69
CA MET A 669 -0.05 -57.74 12.56
C MET A 669 0.10 -58.78 13.67
N ASP A 670 1.33 -59.10 14.06
CA ASP A 670 1.61 -60.20 14.99
C ASP A 670 1.45 -59.78 16.47
N HIS A 671 1.73 -58.52 16.80
CA HIS A 671 1.77 -58.06 18.20
C HIS A 671 0.81 -56.92 18.54
N TYR A 672 0.29 -56.15 17.56
CA TYR A 672 -0.40 -54.88 17.82
C TYR A 672 -1.70 -54.68 17.02
N LEU A 673 -2.35 -55.78 16.64
CA LEU A 673 -3.53 -55.79 15.78
C LEU A 673 -4.68 -54.88 16.25
N ASP A 674 -4.87 -54.78 17.57
CA ASP A 674 -5.98 -54.04 18.18
C ASP A 674 -5.67 -52.56 18.45
N LEU A 675 -4.41 -52.13 18.28
CA LEU A 675 -3.97 -50.78 18.65
C LEU A 675 -4.05 -49.77 17.50
N PHE A 676 -4.05 -50.21 16.24
CA PHE A 676 -4.06 -49.28 15.10
C PHE A 676 -5.43 -49.26 14.38
N PRO A 677 -5.72 -48.21 13.59
CA PRO A 677 -7.04 -48.04 12.97
C PRO A 677 -7.46 -49.22 12.10
N SER A 678 -8.68 -49.73 12.30
CA SER A 678 -9.26 -50.85 11.53
C SER A 678 -9.27 -50.61 10.01
N ARG A 679 -9.33 -49.34 9.59
CA ARG A 679 -9.21 -48.94 8.18
C ARG A 679 -7.85 -49.25 7.54
N HIS A 680 -6.76 -49.29 8.32
CA HIS A 680 -5.42 -49.59 7.80
C HIS A 680 -5.16 -51.10 7.72
N ARG A 681 -5.90 -51.91 8.50
CA ARG A 681 -5.69 -53.36 8.64
C ARG A 681 -5.62 -54.13 7.31
N PRO A 682 -6.54 -53.95 6.34
CA PRO A 682 -6.45 -54.69 5.08
C PRO A 682 -5.16 -54.40 4.28
N VAL A 683 -4.65 -53.17 4.33
CA VAL A 683 -3.42 -52.77 3.61
C VAL A 683 -2.18 -53.25 4.34
N VAL A 684 -2.15 -53.12 5.67
CA VAL A 684 -1.06 -53.62 6.51
C VAL A 684 -0.95 -55.15 6.38
N GLU A 685 -2.08 -55.86 6.42
CA GLU A 685 -2.13 -57.31 6.22
C GLU A 685 -1.63 -57.72 4.83
N LEU A 686 -2.03 -57.00 3.77
CA LEU A 686 -1.56 -57.27 2.41
C LEU A 686 -0.03 -57.12 2.29
N VAL A 687 0.53 -56.07 2.88
CA VAL A 687 1.99 -55.80 2.86
C VAL A 687 2.76 -56.86 3.67
N ALA A 688 2.26 -57.22 4.85
CA ALA A 688 2.81 -58.28 5.71
C ALA A 688 2.84 -59.63 4.97
N LEU A 689 1.73 -60.03 4.35
CA LEU A 689 1.65 -61.26 3.55
C LEU A 689 2.55 -61.20 2.31
N THR A 690 2.71 -60.04 1.68
CA THR A 690 3.62 -59.86 0.54
C THR A 690 5.08 -60.10 0.94
N GLY A 691 5.49 -59.62 2.13
CA GLY A 691 6.81 -59.89 2.69
C GLY A 691 7.02 -61.38 2.94
N ARG A 692 6.07 -62.01 3.64
CA ARG A 692 6.11 -63.46 3.93
C ARG A 692 6.15 -64.33 2.67
N LEU A 693 5.42 -63.97 1.61
CA LEU A 693 5.47 -64.69 0.33
C LEU A 693 6.87 -64.67 -0.33
N ARG A 694 7.69 -63.65 -0.05
CA ARG A 694 9.04 -63.51 -0.58
C ARG A 694 10.12 -64.12 0.33
N ASP A 695 9.90 -64.11 1.64
CA ASP A 695 10.88 -64.58 2.63
C ASP A 695 10.77 -66.08 2.95
N VAL A 696 9.59 -66.69 2.76
CA VAL A 696 9.40 -68.14 3.03
C VAL A 696 10.18 -68.95 1.99
N GLY A 697 11.29 -69.54 2.43
CA GLY A 697 11.97 -70.62 1.70
C GLY A 697 10.94 -71.71 1.33
N ARG A 698 11.05 -72.21 0.10
CA ARG A 698 10.08 -72.99 -0.68
C ARG A 698 9.51 -74.27 0.00
N GLY A 699 8.79 -74.14 1.11
CA GLY A 699 8.08 -75.27 1.72
C GLY A 699 7.77 -75.07 3.21
N ALA A 700 6.65 -74.39 3.52
CA ALA A 700 5.85 -74.62 4.73
C ALA A 700 4.55 -73.79 4.72
N GLY A 701 3.38 -74.44 4.67
CA GLY A 701 2.09 -73.90 5.16
C GLY A 701 1.45 -72.72 4.42
N THR A 702 1.64 -72.60 3.11
CA THR A 702 1.36 -71.37 2.32
C THR A 702 0.05 -71.36 1.50
N ASP A 703 -0.74 -72.44 1.45
CA ASP A 703 -2.00 -72.49 0.69
C ASP A 703 -3.01 -71.43 1.19
N ARG A 704 -3.15 -71.32 2.51
CA ARG A 704 -4.00 -70.31 3.16
C ARG A 704 -3.50 -68.88 2.93
N VAL A 705 -2.18 -68.71 2.74
CA VAL A 705 -1.54 -67.42 2.51
C VAL A 705 -1.92 -66.89 1.13
N VAL A 706 -1.77 -67.69 0.06
CA VAL A 706 -2.14 -67.26 -1.30
C VAL A 706 -3.63 -66.95 -1.41
N ARG A 707 -4.51 -67.80 -0.84
CA ARG A 707 -5.96 -67.53 -0.81
C ARG A 707 -6.26 -66.19 -0.14
N ARG A 708 -5.72 -65.96 1.05
CA ARG A 708 -5.96 -64.72 1.81
C ARG A 708 -5.39 -63.50 1.09
N HIS A 709 -4.22 -63.64 0.47
CA HIS A 709 -3.60 -62.59 -0.32
C HIS A 709 -4.45 -62.20 -1.53
N MET A 710 -5.02 -63.19 -2.24
CA MET A 710 -5.96 -62.97 -3.34
C MET A 710 -7.25 -62.28 -2.87
N GLU A 711 -7.81 -62.67 -1.72
CA GLU A 711 -8.97 -61.98 -1.12
C GLU A 711 -8.68 -60.49 -0.85
N LEU A 712 -7.50 -60.18 -0.33
CA LEU A 712 -7.07 -58.80 -0.05
C LEU A 712 -6.78 -58.01 -1.32
N LEU A 713 -6.16 -58.63 -2.33
CA LEU A 713 -5.94 -58.04 -3.66
C LEU A 713 -7.26 -57.64 -4.35
N LEU A 714 -8.30 -58.46 -4.20
CA LEU A 714 -9.62 -58.19 -4.74
C LEU A 714 -10.42 -57.16 -3.91
N SER A 715 -9.92 -56.78 -2.73
CA SER A 715 -10.52 -55.78 -1.87
C SER A 715 -10.01 -54.36 -2.19
N ARG A 716 -10.46 -53.34 -1.43
CA ARG A 716 -9.91 -51.97 -1.53
C ARG A 716 -8.41 -51.89 -1.21
N ALA A 717 -7.85 -52.86 -0.48
CA ALA A 717 -6.43 -52.90 -0.13
C ALA A 717 -5.51 -53.12 -1.33
N GLY A 718 -5.99 -53.86 -2.35
CA GLY A 718 -5.22 -54.16 -3.56
C GLY A 718 -5.17 -53.02 -4.58
N ARG A 719 -5.64 -51.82 -4.24
CA ARG A 719 -5.60 -50.67 -5.15
C ARG A 719 -4.26 -49.94 -5.04
N GLY A 720 -3.73 -49.51 -6.19
CA GLY A 720 -2.51 -48.72 -6.26
C GLY A 720 -1.22 -49.56 -6.19
N PRO A 721 -0.06 -48.91 -5.98
CA PRO A 721 1.24 -49.52 -6.25
C PRO A 721 1.61 -50.66 -5.28
N LEU A 722 1.12 -50.64 -4.04
CA LEU A 722 1.28 -51.77 -3.10
C LEU A 722 0.50 -53.00 -3.57
N GLY A 723 -0.69 -52.81 -4.14
CA GLY A 723 -1.49 -53.89 -4.71
C GLY A 723 -0.87 -54.49 -5.97
N GLU A 724 -0.30 -53.66 -6.84
CA GLU A 724 0.46 -54.13 -8.02
C GLU A 724 1.69 -54.95 -7.62
N ASP A 725 2.37 -54.55 -6.54
CA ASP A 725 3.50 -55.28 -5.98
C ASP A 725 3.09 -56.62 -5.37
N ALA A 726 2.02 -56.62 -4.60
CA ALA A 726 1.42 -57.80 -4.01
C ALA A 726 0.91 -58.78 -5.09
N ALA A 727 0.33 -58.27 -6.19
CA ALA A 727 -0.08 -59.05 -7.36
C ALA A 727 1.12 -59.71 -8.04
N ARG A 728 2.24 -58.97 -8.18
CA ARG A 728 3.48 -59.49 -8.75
C ARG A 728 4.08 -60.59 -7.89
N ALA A 729 4.08 -60.43 -6.56
CA ALA A 729 4.56 -61.45 -5.62
C ALA A 729 3.77 -62.77 -5.73
N VAL A 730 2.45 -62.69 -5.92
CA VAL A 730 1.62 -63.89 -6.16
C VAL A 730 2.01 -64.56 -7.48
N VAL A 731 2.13 -63.79 -8.58
CA VAL A 731 2.52 -64.33 -9.88
C VAL A 731 3.91 -64.96 -9.84
N GLU A 732 4.87 -64.31 -9.18
CA GLU A 732 6.20 -64.85 -8.90
C GLU A 732 6.12 -66.20 -8.20
N ARG A 733 5.31 -66.28 -7.15
CA ARG A 733 5.12 -67.50 -6.37
C ARG A 733 4.48 -68.63 -7.19
N VAL A 734 3.43 -68.37 -7.95
CA VAL A 734 2.69 -69.41 -8.69
C VAL A 734 3.33 -69.79 -10.04
N VAL A 735 4.37 -69.09 -10.48
CA VAL A 735 5.20 -69.46 -11.65
C VAL A 735 6.47 -70.20 -11.24
N ASP A 736 6.91 -70.05 -9.98
CA ASP A 736 8.19 -70.54 -9.45
C ASP A 736 8.42 -72.05 -9.71
N PRO A 737 9.30 -72.41 -10.67
CA PRO A 737 9.48 -73.81 -11.07
C PRO A 737 10.09 -74.68 -9.98
N ASP A 738 10.99 -74.10 -9.18
CA ASP A 738 11.63 -74.80 -8.09
C ASP A 738 10.70 -74.91 -6.87
N GLY A 739 9.75 -73.98 -6.72
CA GLY A 739 8.68 -74.05 -5.74
C GLY A 739 7.81 -75.28 -5.95
N PHE A 740 7.51 -75.59 -7.21
CA PHE A 740 6.84 -76.83 -7.59
C PHE A 740 7.69 -78.07 -7.30
N ALA A 741 9.00 -78.03 -7.57
CA ALA A 741 9.89 -79.17 -7.32
C ALA A 741 10.06 -79.51 -5.82
N ALA A 742 9.85 -78.53 -4.94
CA ALA A 742 9.97 -78.71 -3.50
C ALA A 742 8.72 -79.35 -2.85
N ASP A 743 7.52 -78.92 -3.23
CA ASP A 743 6.24 -79.48 -2.73
C ASP A 743 5.13 -79.32 -3.80
N ASP A 744 4.93 -80.38 -4.60
CA ASP A 744 4.01 -80.41 -5.73
C ASP A 744 2.54 -80.26 -5.30
N ARG A 745 2.16 -80.77 -4.12
CA ARG A 745 0.80 -80.70 -3.59
C ARG A 745 0.44 -79.30 -3.13
N VAL A 746 1.30 -78.65 -2.36
CA VAL A 746 1.06 -77.29 -1.87
C VAL A 746 1.03 -76.30 -3.03
N PHE A 747 1.98 -76.39 -3.96
CA PHE A 747 1.98 -75.55 -5.15
C PHE A 747 0.71 -75.73 -5.98
N ALA A 748 0.25 -76.97 -6.14
CA ALA A 748 -0.98 -77.24 -6.86
C ALA A 748 -2.20 -76.57 -6.20
N LEU A 749 -2.28 -76.52 -4.87
CA LEU A 749 -3.35 -75.81 -4.16
C LEU A 749 -3.24 -74.29 -4.33
N GLU A 750 -2.05 -73.72 -4.17
CA GLU A 750 -1.80 -72.29 -4.39
C GLU A 750 -2.19 -71.84 -5.81
N PHE A 751 -1.80 -72.63 -6.81
CA PHE A 751 -2.16 -72.39 -8.20
C PHE A 751 -3.68 -72.49 -8.42
N ALA A 752 -4.37 -73.41 -7.75
CA ALA A 752 -5.82 -73.53 -7.84
C ALA A 752 -6.52 -72.29 -7.25
N GLU A 753 -6.06 -71.79 -6.10
CA GLU A 753 -6.57 -70.57 -5.48
C GLU A 753 -6.36 -69.33 -6.36
N PHE A 754 -5.19 -69.24 -7.02
CA PHE A 754 -4.91 -68.23 -8.04
C PHE A 754 -5.86 -68.35 -9.23
N ALA A 755 -5.92 -69.52 -9.88
CA ALA A 755 -6.69 -69.72 -11.11
C ALA A 755 -8.19 -69.45 -10.89
N ALA A 756 -8.73 -69.86 -9.74
CA ALA A 756 -10.12 -69.63 -9.36
C ALA A 756 -10.48 -68.14 -9.18
N ARG A 757 -9.52 -67.27 -8.82
CA ARG A 757 -9.75 -65.86 -8.44
C ARG A 757 -9.00 -64.83 -9.29
N ALA A 758 -8.26 -65.27 -10.30
CA ALA A 758 -7.47 -64.37 -11.15
C ALA A 758 -8.35 -63.30 -11.83
N THR A 759 -7.91 -62.05 -11.79
CA THR A 759 -8.47 -60.97 -12.61
C THR A 759 -7.83 -61.01 -14.01
N PRO A 760 -8.39 -60.29 -15.01
CA PRO A 760 -7.76 -60.20 -16.34
C PRO A 760 -6.29 -59.75 -16.28
N GLU A 761 -5.97 -58.80 -15.41
CA GLU A 761 -4.62 -58.26 -15.25
C GLU A 761 -3.65 -59.30 -14.65
N LEU A 762 -4.10 -60.03 -13.63
CA LEU A 762 -3.34 -61.09 -12.97
C LEU A 762 -3.11 -62.30 -13.89
N ALA A 763 -4.16 -62.72 -14.61
CA ALA A 763 -4.06 -63.81 -15.59
C ALA A 763 -3.09 -63.44 -16.72
N ALA A 764 -3.18 -62.22 -17.27
CA ALA A 764 -2.26 -61.75 -18.30
C ALA A 764 -0.82 -61.60 -17.77
N ALA A 765 -0.63 -61.15 -16.52
CA ALA A 765 0.68 -61.06 -15.89
C ALA A 765 1.33 -62.43 -15.70
N TYR A 766 0.55 -63.41 -15.23
CA TYR A 766 0.97 -64.81 -15.19
C TYR A 766 1.35 -65.31 -16.58
N THR A 767 0.50 -65.12 -17.59
CA THR A 767 0.78 -65.57 -18.96
C THR A 767 2.08 -65.01 -19.52
N ARG A 768 2.32 -63.70 -19.33
CA ARG A 768 3.56 -63.05 -19.77
C ARG A 768 4.79 -63.67 -19.09
N ARG A 769 4.74 -63.86 -17.77
CA ARG A 769 5.88 -64.41 -17.01
C ARG A 769 6.11 -65.88 -17.31
N ALA A 770 5.06 -66.69 -17.32
CA ALA A 770 5.09 -68.10 -17.67
C ALA A 770 5.72 -68.33 -19.06
N ARG A 771 5.39 -67.51 -20.06
CA ARG A 771 6.02 -67.55 -21.39
C ARG A 771 7.51 -67.21 -21.40
N ALA A 772 7.95 -66.35 -20.49
CA ALA A 772 9.34 -65.95 -20.41
C ALA A 772 10.19 -67.01 -19.67
N GLU A 773 9.68 -67.54 -18.56
CA GLU A 773 10.47 -68.31 -17.59
C GLU A 773 10.32 -69.84 -17.75
N LEU A 774 9.12 -70.33 -18.12
CA LEU A 774 8.86 -71.78 -18.16
C LEU A 774 9.41 -72.54 -19.37
N PRO A 775 9.49 -72.00 -20.62
CA PRO A 775 9.93 -72.79 -21.77
C PRO A 775 11.27 -73.52 -21.64
N PRO A 776 12.36 -72.94 -21.09
CA PRO A 776 13.61 -73.68 -20.90
C PRO A 776 13.45 -74.82 -19.89
N VAL A 777 12.72 -74.60 -18.79
CA VAL A 777 12.46 -75.61 -17.75
C VAL A 777 11.64 -76.76 -18.30
N LEU A 778 10.54 -76.46 -19.00
CA LEU A 778 9.62 -77.46 -19.54
C LEU A 778 10.27 -78.32 -20.64
N ARG A 779 11.14 -77.75 -21.49
CA ARG A 779 11.87 -78.53 -22.51
C ARG A 779 12.91 -79.47 -21.89
N GLY A 780 13.46 -79.12 -20.73
CA GLY A 780 14.46 -79.91 -20.02
C GLY A 780 13.88 -81.07 -19.20
N ASP A 781 12.62 -80.97 -18.77
CA ASP A 781 12.01 -81.93 -17.85
C ASP A 781 10.57 -82.34 -18.24
N HIS A 782 10.41 -83.61 -18.59
CA HIS A 782 9.13 -84.23 -18.93
C HIS A 782 8.14 -84.27 -17.76
N ARG A 783 8.63 -84.31 -16.50
CA ARG A 783 7.80 -84.24 -15.29
C ARG A 783 7.21 -82.84 -15.13
N MET A 784 8.00 -81.80 -15.37
CA MET A 784 7.52 -80.41 -15.35
C MET A 784 6.50 -80.14 -16.46
N CYS A 785 6.69 -80.73 -17.66
CA CYS A 785 5.67 -80.73 -18.72
C CYS A 785 4.37 -81.40 -18.28
N ALA A 786 4.45 -82.60 -17.68
CA ALA A 786 3.27 -83.32 -17.19
C ALA A 786 2.52 -82.54 -16.11
N ALA A 787 3.26 -81.93 -15.18
CA ALA A 787 2.72 -81.10 -14.12
C ALA A 787 1.97 -79.87 -14.65
N HIS A 788 2.60 -79.08 -15.53
CA HIS A 788 1.96 -77.87 -16.09
C HIS A 788 0.81 -78.21 -17.05
N ALA A 789 0.91 -79.32 -17.78
CA ALA A 789 -0.22 -79.86 -18.54
C ALA A 789 -1.40 -80.17 -17.61
N TRP A 790 -1.15 -80.86 -16.50
CA TRP A 790 -2.19 -81.15 -15.52
C TRP A 790 -2.75 -79.87 -14.88
N LEU A 791 -1.90 -78.93 -14.42
CA LEU A 791 -2.32 -77.68 -13.78
C LEU A 791 -3.21 -76.82 -14.68
N TRP A 792 -2.83 -76.66 -15.96
CA TRP A 792 -3.58 -75.82 -16.88
C TRP A 792 -4.84 -76.53 -17.40
N TRP A 793 -4.82 -77.84 -17.61
CA TRP A 793 -5.92 -78.56 -18.23
C TRP A 793 -6.99 -79.05 -17.26
N SER A 794 -6.59 -79.53 -16.08
CA SER A 794 -7.51 -80.16 -15.12
C SER A 794 -8.30 -79.18 -14.26
N ARG A 795 -7.90 -77.90 -14.22
CA ARG A 795 -8.48 -76.91 -13.31
C ARG A 795 -9.35 -75.91 -14.04
N GLY A 796 -10.64 -75.92 -13.72
CA GLY A 796 -11.54 -74.81 -14.05
C GLY A 796 -11.17 -73.59 -13.22
N GLY A 797 -11.03 -72.45 -13.89
CA GLY A 797 -10.69 -71.19 -13.23
C GLY A 797 -11.73 -70.10 -13.41
N SER A 798 -11.38 -68.91 -12.97
CA SER A 798 -12.10 -67.68 -13.29
C SER A 798 -12.24 -67.50 -14.82
N PRO A 799 -13.25 -66.76 -15.29
CA PRO A 799 -13.38 -66.43 -16.72
C PRO A 799 -12.13 -65.76 -17.31
N ALA A 800 -11.40 -64.98 -16.50
CA ALA A 800 -10.15 -64.34 -16.89
C ALA A 800 -9.01 -65.34 -17.09
N TRP A 801 -8.88 -66.33 -16.19
CA TRP A 801 -7.93 -67.44 -16.36
C TRP A 801 -8.26 -68.24 -17.63
N GLU A 802 -9.53 -68.55 -17.85
CA GLU A 802 -9.98 -69.33 -18.99
C GLU A 802 -9.66 -68.67 -20.33
N ALA A 803 -9.77 -67.34 -20.41
CA ALA A 803 -9.42 -66.57 -21.60
C ALA A 803 -7.92 -66.66 -21.97
N GLU A 804 -7.05 -66.73 -20.96
CA GLU A 804 -5.59 -66.77 -21.11
C GLU A 804 -5.04 -68.20 -21.19
N ARG A 805 -5.77 -69.18 -20.67
CA ARG A 805 -5.34 -70.59 -20.61
C ARG A 805 -4.99 -71.15 -21.99
N GLY A 806 -5.84 -70.96 -22.99
CA GLY A 806 -5.61 -71.50 -24.35
C GLY A 806 -4.29 -71.01 -24.94
N THR A 807 -3.97 -69.76 -24.65
CA THR A 807 -2.75 -69.10 -25.07
C THR A 807 -1.48 -69.73 -24.47
N LEU A 808 -1.52 -70.15 -23.20
CA LEU A 808 -0.43 -70.88 -22.53
C LEU A 808 -0.26 -72.29 -23.09
N LEU A 809 -1.37 -72.99 -23.33
CA LEU A 809 -1.36 -74.32 -23.93
C LEU A 809 -0.70 -74.27 -25.31
N ASP A 810 -1.16 -73.38 -26.18
CA ASP A 810 -0.67 -73.29 -27.57
C ASP A 810 0.79 -72.80 -27.68
N GLN A 811 1.18 -71.81 -26.88
CA GLN A 811 2.45 -71.10 -27.07
C GLN A 811 3.56 -71.54 -26.11
N VAL A 812 3.23 -72.22 -25.00
CA VAL A 812 4.21 -72.68 -24.01
C VAL A 812 4.23 -74.20 -23.93
N LEU A 813 3.09 -74.83 -23.65
CA LEU A 813 3.02 -76.28 -23.43
C LEU A 813 3.24 -77.08 -24.71
N ALA A 814 2.55 -76.72 -25.80
CA ALA A 814 2.64 -77.44 -27.07
C ALA A 814 4.08 -77.48 -27.61
N PRO A 815 4.80 -76.34 -27.71
CA PRO A 815 6.19 -76.33 -28.15
C PRO A 815 7.12 -77.14 -27.23
N ALA A 816 6.90 -77.09 -25.92
CA ALA A 816 7.69 -77.87 -24.97
C ALA A 816 7.49 -79.37 -25.16
N LEU A 817 6.24 -79.84 -25.23
CA LEU A 817 5.91 -81.26 -25.49
C LEU A 817 6.41 -81.75 -26.85
N ARG A 818 6.41 -80.91 -27.90
CA ARG A 818 6.99 -81.26 -29.22
C ARG A 818 8.51 -81.37 -29.18
N GLY A 819 9.17 -80.56 -28.34
CA GLY A 819 10.62 -80.58 -28.16
C GLY A 819 11.14 -81.79 -27.39
N LEU A 820 10.29 -82.49 -26.63
CA LEU A 820 10.66 -83.71 -25.92
C LEU A 820 10.89 -84.89 -26.89
N ARG A 821 11.84 -85.76 -26.53
CA ARG A 821 12.04 -87.05 -27.23
C ARG A 821 10.75 -87.89 -27.16
N PRO A 822 10.44 -88.71 -28.18
CA PRO A 822 9.21 -89.52 -28.20
C PRO A 822 9.01 -90.44 -27.00
N ALA A 823 10.09 -90.93 -26.36
CA ALA A 823 10.01 -91.70 -25.11
C ALA A 823 9.56 -90.83 -23.93
N LEU A 824 10.28 -89.73 -23.67
CA LEU A 824 9.97 -88.79 -22.59
C LEU A 824 8.59 -88.12 -22.75
N ARG A 825 8.14 -87.91 -23.99
CA ARG A 825 6.78 -87.42 -24.26
C ARG A 825 5.71 -88.46 -23.90
N ARG A 826 5.95 -89.75 -24.17
CA ARG A 826 5.07 -90.84 -23.71
C ARG A 826 5.06 -90.93 -22.19
N ASP A 827 6.22 -90.76 -21.56
CA ASP A 827 6.36 -90.75 -20.11
C ASP A 827 5.59 -89.57 -19.49
N ALA A 828 5.65 -88.37 -20.11
CA ALA A 828 4.84 -87.23 -19.69
C ALA A 828 3.33 -87.51 -19.77
N TYR A 829 2.85 -88.13 -20.86
CA TYR A 829 1.44 -88.53 -20.97
C TYR A 829 1.04 -89.61 -19.96
N ALA A 830 1.93 -90.57 -19.68
CA ALA A 830 1.70 -91.58 -18.66
C ALA A 830 1.62 -90.97 -17.25
N LEU A 831 2.47 -89.99 -16.95
CA LEU A 831 2.44 -89.25 -15.67
C LEU A 831 1.14 -88.46 -15.51
N ILE A 832 0.65 -87.78 -16.56
CA ILE A 832 -0.66 -87.12 -16.52
C ILE A 832 -1.76 -88.16 -16.32
N GLY A 833 -1.70 -89.27 -17.07
CA GLY A 833 -2.74 -90.31 -17.06
C GLY A 833 -2.84 -91.07 -15.73
N ALA A 834 -1.73 -91.16 -14.98
CA ALA A 834 -1.71 -91.74 -13.64
C ALA A 834 -2.51 -90.90 -12.62
N VAL A 835 -2.62 -89.59 -12.84
CA VAL A 835 -3.34 -88.66 -11.94
C VAL A 835 -4.73 -88.31 -12.49
N ALA A 836 -4.85 -88.14 -13.81
CA ALA A 836 -6.07 -87.72 -14.49
C ALA A 836 -6.16 -88.37 -15.89
N PRO A 837 -6.74 -89.58 -16.00
CA PRO A 837 -6.80 -90.36 -17.24
C PRO A 837 -7.43 -89.58 -18.41
N ASP A 838 -8.56 -88.93 -18.14
CA ASP A 838 -9.32 -88.14 -19.13
C ASP A 838 -8.51 -86.94 -19.63
N THR A 839 -7.73 -86.30 -18.75
CA THR A 839 -6.88 -85.15 -19.11
C THR A 839 -5.73 -85.58 -20.03
N ALA A 840 -5.12 -86.74 -19.77
CA ALA A 840 -4.06 -87.26 -20.63
C ALA A 840 -4.57 -87.63 -22.03
N GLU A 841 -5.80 -88.13 -22.15
CA GLU A 841 -6.43 -88.38 -23.45
C GLU A 841 -6.77 -87.08 -24.19
N GLN A 842 -7.30 -86.07 -23.49
CA GLN A 842 -7.61 -84.77 -24.08
C GLN A 842 -6.34 -84.04 -24.56
N VAL A 843 -5.26 -84.04 -23.78
CA VAL A 843 -3.98 -83.44 -24.18
C VAL A 843 -3.39 -84.18 -25.39
N ARG A 844 -3.45 -85.51 -25.41
CA ARG A 844 -3.01 -86.32 -26.58
C ARG A 844 -3.82 -86.00 -27.83
N SER A 845 -5.14 -86.02 -27.72
CA SER A 845 -6.07 -85.71 -28.83
C SER A 845 -5.85 -84.29 -29.37
N TRP A 846 -5.63 -83.30 -28.50
CA TRP A 846 -5.31 -81.93 -28.91
C TRP A 846 -3.95 -81.82 -29.61
N MET A 847 -2.92 -82.52 -29.11
CA MET A 847 -1.61 -82.56 -29.75
C MET A 847 -1.64 -83.21 -31.13
N ASP A 848 -2.47 -84.24 -31.29
CA ASP A 848 -2.64 -84.97 -32.56
C ASP A 848 -3.47 -84.13 -33.56
N ALA A 849 -4.54 -83.47 -33.12
CA ALA A 849 -5.36 -82.58 -33.95
C ALA A 849 -4.57 -81.39 -34.54
N GLY A 850 -3.53 -80.92 -33.84
CA GLY A 850 -2.66 -79.83 -34.29
C GLY A 850 -1.63 -80.18 -35.38
N THR A 851 -1.54 -81.45 -35.83
CA THR A 851 -0.64 -81.86 -36.93
C THR A 851 -1.27 -81.75 -38.32
N SER A 852 -2.57 -81.44 -38.42
CA SER A 852 -3.25 -81.19 -39.70
C SER A 852 -3.50 -79.69 -39.96
N GLY A 853 -2.58 -79.06 -40.70
CA GLY A 853 -2.87 -77.89 -41.53
C GLY A 853 -2.85 -76.50 -40.87
N ARG A 854 -1.81 -75.71 -41.19
CA ARG A 854 -1.78 -74.24 -41.02
C ARG A 854 -2.92 -73.57 -41.81
N THR A 855 -3.98 -73.13 -41.14
CA THR A 855 -4.76 -71.94 -41.53
C THR A 855 -5.22 -71.18 -40.27
N ARG A 856 -5.18 -69.85 -40.33
CA ARG A 856 -5.43 -68.92 -39.23
C ARG A 856 -6.84 -69.06 -38.64
N THR A 857 -6.89 -69.02 -37.30
CA THR A 857 -7.95 -68.50 -36.42
C THR A 857 -9.37 -69.08 -36.56
N ARG A 858 -9.70 -70.04 -35.69
CA ARG A 858 -10.99 -70.09 -34.97
C ARG A 858 -10.77 -70.72 -33.60
N GLY A 859 -11.17 -70.00 -32.56
CA GLY A 859 -10.89 -70.31 -31.16
C GLY A 859 -11.43 -71.67 -30.69
N ILE A 860 -10.74 -72.19 -29.67
CA ILE A 860 -10.96 -73.46 -28.95
C ILE A 860 -12.39 -73.60 -28.36
N GLY A 861 -13.22 -72.55 -28.43
CA GLY A 861 -14.56 -72.48 -27.83
C GLY A 861 -15.66 -73.40 -28.40
N THR A 862 -15.38 -74.29 -29.35
CA THR A 862 -16.45 -75.10 -29.99
C THR A 862 -16.42 -76.59 -29.64
N VAL A 863 -15.35 -77.12 -29.05
CA VAL A 863 -15.26 -78.58 -28.77
C VAL A 863 -15.86 -78.98 -27.41
N LEU A 864 -16.07 -78.04 -26.48
CA LEU A 864 -16.57 -78.35 -25.13
C LEU A 864 -18.09 -78.15 -24.89
N ARG A 865 -18.91 -78.01 -25.95
CA ARG A 865 -20.36 -77.73 -25.78
C ARG A 865 -21.29 -78.96 -25.94
N ARG A 866 -20.84 -80.16 -25.58
CA ARG A 866 -21.70 -81.37 -25.54
C ARG A 866 -21.51 -82.24 -24.30
N VAL A 867 -21.61 -81.65 -23.10
CA VAL A 867 -22.21 -82.34 -21.95
C VAL A 867 -22.95 -81.28 -21.13
N GLY A 868 -24.24 -81.10 -21.40
CA GLY A 868 -25.12 -80.27 -20.57
C GLY A 868 -25.85 -81.15 -19.55
N PRO A 869 -25.96 -80.76 -18.27
CA PRO A 869 -26.72 -81.51 -17.28
C PRO A 869 -28.22 -81.34 -17.48
N GLY A 870 -28.97 -82.42 -17.29
CA GLY A 870 -30.42 -82.47 -17.35
C GLY A 870 -31.10 -81.56 -16.32
N ARG A 871 -32.22 -80.96 -16.73
CA ARG A 871 -33.09 -80.10 -15.93
C ARG A 871 -33.74 -80.86 -14.76
N VAL A 872 -33.82 -80.20 -13.61
CA VAL A 872 -34.98 -80.27 -12.71
C VAL A 872 -35.46 -78.84 -12.46
N ARG A 873 -36.77 -78.61 -12.66
CA ARG A 873 -37.48 -77.33 -12.52
C ARG A 873 -37.60 -76.93 -11.04
N ALA A 874 -37.41 -75.64 -10.75
CA ALA A 874 -37.95 -74.98 -9.56
C ALA A 874 -39.20 -74.16 -9.93
N PRO A 875 -40.23 -74.10 -9.09
CA PRO A 875 -41.46 -73.35 -9.35
C PRO A 875 -41.29 -71.84 -9.07
N ALA A 876 -42.17 -71.05 -9.69
CA ALA A 876 -42.18 -69.60 -9.66
C ALA A 876 -42.69 -69.03 -8.33
N GLU A 877 -42.03 -67.99 -7.82
CA GLU A 877 -42.58 -67.09 -6.80
C GLU A 877 -42.48 -65.62 -7.20
N ARG A 878 -43.54 -64.90 -6.80
CA ARG A 878 -43.96 -63.53 -7.17
C ARG A 878 -43.21 -62.45 -6.39
N PRO A 879 -43.30 -61.17 -6.82
CA PRO A 879 -42.37 -60.11 -6.41
C PRO A 879 -42.64 -59.52 -5.03
N ALA A 880 -41.58 -58.93 -4.47
CA ALA A 880 -41.46 -58.36 -3.13
C ALA A 880 -42.38 -57.14 -2.87
N ARG A 881 -42.86 -57.05 -1.61
CA ARG A 881 -43.35 -55.81 -0.98
C ARG A 881 -42.27 -55.24 -0.05
N PRO A 882 -42.20 -53.90 0.11
CA PRO A 882 -41.16 -53.24 0.90
C PRO A 882 -41.55 -53.15 2.37
N ASP A 883 -40.60 -53.37 3.27
CA ASP A 883 -40.76 -53.02 4.69
C ASP A 883 -40.05 -51.70 4.99
N ARG A 884 -40.81 -50.76 5.55
CA ARG A 884 -40.39 -49.43 6.00
C ARG A 884 -40.38 -49.47 7.53
N SER A 885 -39.21 -49.60 8.13
CA SER A 885 -39.01 -49.32 9.56
C SER A 885 -38.14 -48.08 9.72
N ALA A 886 -38.79 -46.92 9.86
CA ALA A 886 -38.21 -45.70 10.40
C ALA A 886 -38.57 -45.59 11.90
N PRO A 887 -37.70 -45.02 12.76
CA PRO A 887 -37.98 -44.85 14.18
C PRO A 887 -38.86 -43.62 14.43
N ARG A 888 -39.82 -43.72 15.35
CA ARG A 888 -40.64 -42.60 15.86
C ARG A 888 -40.03 -42.01 17.14
N PRO A 889 -40.09 -40.67 17.33
CA PRO A 889 -39.71 -40.00 18.58
C PRO A 889 -40.89 -39.99 19.57
N LEU A 890 -40.58 -40.04 20.87
CA LEU A 890 -41.53 -39.92 21.97
C LEU A 890 -41.95 -38.45 22.17
N SER A 891 -43.25 -38.24 22.28
CA SER A 891 -43.91 -36.98 22.61
C SER A 891 -43.94 -36.75 24.12
N GLY A 892 -43.74 -35.50 24.56
CA GLY A 892 -44.11 -35.02 25.90
C GLY A 892 -45.32 -34.08 25.81
N PRO A 893 -46.23 -34.06 26.80
CA PRO A 893 -47.48 -33.33 26.71
C PRO A 893 -47.35 -31.87 27.16
N GLY A 894 -48.32 -31.07 26.71
CA GLY A 894 -48.28 -29.60 26.70
C GLY A 894 -48.56 -28.89 28.02
N ARG A 895 -48.24 -27.60 28.00
CA ARG A 895 -49.19 -26.49 28.08
C ARG A 895 -48.64 -25.27 27.38
#